data_AF-A0A969GNW4-F1
#
_entry.id   AF-A0A969GNW4-F1
#
_cell.length_a   1.000
_cell.length_b   1.000
_cell.length_c   1.000
_cell.angle_alpha   90.00
_cell.angle_beta   90.00
_cell.angle_gamma   90.00
#
_symmetry.space_group_name_H-M   'P 1'
#
loop_
_entity.id
_entity.type
_entity.pdbx_description
1 polymer ?
#
loop_
_entity_poly.entity_id
_entity_poly.type
_entity_poly.pdbx_seq_one_letter_code
_entity_poly.pdbx_strand_id
1 'polypeptide(L)'
;MARKTKPQTTPSPQSELRDFTRQFFQFFGAPVEEREQAPTLWQVQLPEELAQHFGKPALSIGFQNPEGLAEIDLVAHGSRVFDRMLGYLNTRGSLTVQSLPSRFPAGEELLAAVRPVNASITNLSLRESEQRLFVFNFRITYRADDKREELYTVLLDESGSRRALMSETGNADRAIDLDALLADALPVEPGADGEAPKLPPMTQLTRLAENARKYAIYHADLRCVTHEAEILPRLYNALNRLTGYYEQQIDEVYDSHDPDGEKRRVLERDLERKIAEEIENHRLRVRIALFSYAVLQAPMASAELTLSDGQVEATVSVRRNRYNGALRRPTCHACGQETQLIALDRVGHVTCDDCLHQCAGCLSLVCASCGVKACPVCGQENCAECGQECWACGETACAKHSSACPTCGDVVCHACQTACDACHVLQCRSHLRMDAVPNAEAENQFICPTCAVRCPGCQQYSAQIDLCSASGQRFCANCLVNCAECGEHFGPGFYQNVQANGQPYCMGCLTVCPACNSQTSAVVDCAECGTVGCQSCLSQCAVCGQAFCQKHVKRHLQCGHTICTLDATHCYICELDTCTLCASVCGICEGTCCILHTRRCTRCGGVYCRNCALSNNICETCATVTADGERVDLLEEPCAVHEPVARLANRYQWLRTGNARYTIYVGRNALRRGVGVIVDRWAKDEPAIEIRSLDLLTTLRERLW
;
A
#
# COMPACT_ATOMS: atom_id res chain seq x y z
N MET A 1 -23.09 -16.54 -39.80
CA MET A 1 -24.13 -15.88 -40.64
C MET A 1 -25.29 -15.49 -39.72
N ALA A 2 -25.27 -14.27 -39.20
CA ALA A 2 -26.30 -13.75 -38.32
C ALA A 2 -27.52 -13.29 -39.13
N ARG A 3 -28.70 -13.83 -38.82
CA ARG A 3 -29.99 -13.40 -39.37
C ARG A 3 -30.22 -11.94 -38.96
N LYS A 4 -30.08 -11.01 -39.92
CA LYS A 4 -30.52 -9.62 -39.77
C LYS A 4 -32.03 -9.62 -39.53
N THR A 5 -32.44 -9.25 -38.32
CA THR A 5 -33.82 -8.88 -37.99
C THR A 5 -34.22 -7.69 -38.86
N LYS A 6 -35.36 -7.80 -39.56
CA LYS A 6 -35.96 -6.68 -40.30
C LYS A 6 -36.29 -5.54 -39.34
N PRO A 7 -36.00 -4.28 -39.68
CA PRO A 7 -36.51 -3.13 -38.92
C PRO A 7 -38.05 -3.15 -38.96
N GLN A 8 -38.68 -2.90 -37.82
CA GLN A 8 -40.11 -2.58 -37.77
C GLN A 8 -40.35 -1.35 -38.65
N THR A 9 -41.21 -1.49 -39.65
CA THR A 9 -41.63 -0.41 -40.54
C THR A 9 -42.43 0.60 -39.75
N THR A 10 -41.92 1.83 -39.62
CA THR A 10 -42.66 2.99 -39.13
C THR A 10 -43.96 3.13 -39.94
N PRO A 11 -45.15 3.30 -39.32
CA PRO A 11 -46.40 3.54 -40.04
C PRO A 11 -46.26 4.75 -40.97
N SER A 12 -46.96 4.72 -42.11
CA SER A 12 -46.93 5.87 -43.02
C SER A 12 -47.73 7.03 -42.42
N PRO A 13 -47.38 8.30 -42.72
CA PRO A 13 -48.14 9.47 -42.22
C PRO A 13 -49.64 9.42 -42.54
N GLN A 14 -50.00 8.73 -43.63
CA GLN A 14 -51.39 8.52 -44.02
C GLN A 14 -52.11 7.48 -43.14
N SER A 15 -51.43 6.48 -42.60
CA SER A 15 -52.06 5.54 -41.64
C SER A 15 -52.33 6.21 -40.29
N GLU A 16 -51.42 7.04 -39.80
CA GLU A 16 -51.59 7.76 -38.52
C GLU A 16 -52.79 8.72 -38.57
N LEU A 17 -52.92 9.47 -39.66
CA LEU A 17 -54.05 10.39 -39.84
C LEU A 17 -55.39 9.64 -39.89
N ARG A 18 -55.44 8.48 -40.55
CA ARG A 18 -56.64 7.63 -40.62
C ARG A 18 -57.02 7.11 -39.24
N ASP A 19 -56.05 6.61 -38.49
CA ASP A 19 -56.27 6.06 -37.15
C ASP A 19 -56.74 7.15 -36.19
N PHE A 20 -56.12 8.33 -36.23
CA PHE A 20 -56.56 9.49 -35.44
C PHE A 20 -57.99 9.90 -35.76
N THR A 21 -58.34 10.04 -37.05
CA THR A 21 -59.70 10.40 -37.46
C THR A 21 -60.72 9.38 -37.00
N ARG A 22 -60.42 8.08 -37.10
CA ARG A 22 -61.30 7.01 -36.60
C ARG A 22 -61.48 7.11 -35.08
N GLN A 23 -60.38 7.22 -34.34
CA GLN A 23 -60.42 7.31 -32.88
C GLN A 23 -61.18 8.54 -32.41
N PHE A 24 -61.01 9.70 -33.07
CA PHE A 24 -61.75 10.92 -32.75
C PHE A 24 -63.26 10.69 -32.80
N PHE A 25 -63.77 10.19 -33.94
CA PHE A 25 -65.21 9.99 -34.09
C PHE A 25 -65.75 8.90 -33.16
N GLN A 26 -65.06 7.76 -33.06
CA GLN A 26 -65.46 6.68 -32.16
C GLN A 26 -65.49 7.11 -30.70
N PHE A 27 -64.49 7.86 -30.24
CA PHE A 27 -64.40 8.37 -28.88
C PHE A 27 -65.58 9.27 -28.51
N PHE A 28 -66.03 10.11 -29.44
CA PHE A 28 -67.18 10.99 -29.26
C PHE A 28 -68.52 10.33 -29.65
N GLY A 29 -68.55 9.00 -29.78
CA GLY A 29 -69.79 8.24 -30.05
C GLY A 29 -70.34 8.43 -31.46
N ALA A 30 -69.53 8.90 -32.40
CA ALA A 30 -69.88 9.00 -33.82
C ALA A 30 -69.45 7.72 -34.56
N PRO A 31 -70.39 6.86 -35.00
CA PRO A 31 -70.04 5.65 -35.73
C PRO A 31 -69.43 5.99 -37.10
N VAL A 32 -68.39 5.25 -37.48
CA VAL A 32 -67.66 5.40 -38.74
C VAL A 32 -67.91 4.17 -39.60
N GLU A 33 -68.55 4.35 -40.75
CA GLU A 33 -68.83 3.29 -41.72
C GLU A 33 -67.91 3.42 -42.94
N GLU A 34 -67.21 2.35 -43.30
CA GLU A 34 -66.37 2.30 -44.51
C GLU A 34 -67.22 1.87 -45.71
N ARG A 35 -67.13 2.58 -46.85
CA ARG A 35 -67.84 2.14 -48.05
C ARG A 35 -67.16 0.94 -48.68
N GLU A 36 -67.91 -0.16 -48.84
CA GLU A 36 -67.42 -1.42 -49.43
C GLU A 36 -66.80 -1.26 -50.83
N GLN A 37 -67.28 -0.30 -51.63
CA GLN A 37 -66.81 -0.06 -53.00
C GLN A 37 -65.63 0.94 -53.08
N ALA A 38 -65.29 1.62 -51.99
CA ALA A 38 -64.20 2.60 -51.92
C ALA A 38 -63.69 2.75 -50.46
N PRO A 39 -62.74 1.91 -50.00
CA PRO A 39 -62.28 1.87 -48.60
C PRO A 39 -61.53 3.14 -48.13
N THR A 40 -61.29 4.08 -49.04
CA THR A 40 -60.75 5.41 -48.76
C THR A 40 -61.82 6.44 -48.41
N LEU A 41 -63.11 6.08 -48.51
CA LEU A 41 -64.27 6.93 -48.21
C LEU A 41 -65.06 6.39 -47.01
N TRP A 42 -65.22 7.25 -46.00
CA TRP A 42 -65.92 6.95 -44.75
C TRP A 42 -67.16 7.83 -44.61
N GLN A 43 -68.22 7.24 -44.07
CA GLN A 43 -69.44 7.93 -43.73
C GLN A 43 -69.58 7.97 -42.21
N VAL A 44 -69.71 9.17 -41.66
CA VAL A 44 -69.74 9.39 -40.21
C VAL A 44 -71.05 10.06 -39.83
N GLN A 45 -71.82 9.42 -38.94
CA GLN A 45 -73.01 10.03 -38.34
C GLN A 45 -72.62 10.78 -37.08
N LEU A 46 -72.96 12.07 -37.01
CA LEU A 46 -72.54 12.92 -35.90
C LEU A 46 -73.63 13.01 -34.82
N PRO A 47 -73.32 12.73 -33.55
CA PRO A 47 -74.16 13.08 -32.40
C PRO A 47 -74.48 14.57 -32.37
N GLU A 48 -75.56 14.96 -31.68
CA GLU A 48 -76.09 16.34 -31.68
C GLU A 48 -75.02 17.41 -31.42
N GLU A 49 -74.14 17.19 -30.44
CA GLU A 49 -73.08 18.12 -30.08
C GLU A 49 -72.03 18.28 -31.20
N LEU A 50 -71.60 17.16 -31.81
CA LEU A 50 -70.69 17.20 -32.95
C LEU A 50 -71.37 17.79 -34.18
N ALA A 51 -72.65 17.51 -34.40
CA ALA A 51 -73.41 18.07 -35.51
C ALA A 51 -73.50 19.61 -35.43
N GLN A 52 -73.68 20.17 -34.23
CA GLN A 52 -73.64 21.62 -34.00
C GLN A 52 -72.26 22.21 -34.30
N HIS A 53 -71.18 21.55 -33.87
CA HIS A 53 -69.80 22.03 -34.10
C HIS A 53 -69.36 21.92 -35.57
N PHE A 54 -69.70 20.82 -36.25
CA PHE A 54 -69.38 20.60 -37.65
C PHE A 54 -70.39 21.26 -38.61
N GLY A 55 -71.56 21.68 -38.10
CA GLY A 55 -72.60 22.37 -38.85
C GLY A 55 -73.41 21.46 -39.79
N LYS A 56 -73.29 20.13 -39.66
CA LYS A 56 -73.97 19.11 -40.46
C LYS A 56 -74.21 17.86 -39.61
N PRO A 57 -75.29 17.08 -39.85
CA PRO A 57 -75.59 15.86 -39.09
C PRO A 57 -74.75 14.63 -39.51
N ALA A 58 -74.14 14.67 -40.70
CA ALA A 58 -73.28 13.60 -41.20
C ALA A 58 -72.13 14.17 -42.03
N LEU A 59 -71.01 13.45 -42.07
CA LEU A 59 -69.83 13.78 -42.87
C LEU A 59 -69.49 12.62 -43.81
N SER A 60 -69.11 12.96 -45.04
CA SER A 60 -68.53 12.04 -46.02
C SER A 60 -67.05 12.38 -46.14
N ILE A 61 -66.18 11.55 -45.57
CA ILE A 61 -64.76 11.84 -45.39
C ILE A 61 -63.90 11.00 -46.34
N GLY A 62 -62.90 11.63 -46.97
CA GLY A 62 -61.90 10.95 -47.78
C GLY A 62 -60.47 11.34 -47.41
N PHE A 63 -59.49 10.44 -47.62
CA PHE A 63 -58.06 10.69 -47.32
C PHE A 63 -57.20 10.94 -48.56
N GLN A 64 -57.81 10.84 -49.74
CA GLN A 64 -57.23 11.16 -51.03
C GLN A 64 -58.29 11.95 -51.80
N ASN A 65 -57.88 12.90 -52.63
CA ASN A 65 -58.80 13.70 -53.45
C ASN A 65 -59.23 12.88 -54.67
N PRO A 66 -60.44 12.32 -54.73
CA PRO A 66 -60.90 11.60 -55.91
C PRO A 66 -61.47 12.64 -56.88
N GLU A 67 -60.91 12.72 -58.09
CA GLU A 67 -61.45 13.60 -59.13
C GLU A 67 -62.94 13.28 -59.37
N GLY A 68 -63.83 14.27 -59.13
CA GLY A 68 -65.23 14.24 -59.59
C GLY A 68 -66.34 14.00 -58.56
N LEU A 69 -66.05 13.97 -57.24
CA LEU A 69 -67.10 13.85 -56.21
C LEU A 69 -67.29 15.17 -55.45
N ALA A 70 -68.46 15.79 -55.63
CA ALA A 70 -68.74 17.17 -55.18
C ALA A 70 -69.03 17.34 -53.67
N GLU A 71 -69.11 16.26 -52.89
CA GLU A 71 -69.50 16.29 -51.47
C GLU A 71 -68.60 15.41 -50.58
N ILE A 72 -67.27 15.47 -50.79
CA ILE A 72 -66.31 14.80 -49.90
C ILE A 72 -65.51 15.82 -49.13
N ASP A 73 -65.52 15.68 -47.81
CA ASP A 73 -64.62 16.39 -46.93
C ASP A 73 -63.27 15.68 -46.89
N LEU A 74 -62.27 16.28 -47.54
CA LEU A 74 -60.90 15.77 -47.49
C LEU A 74 -60.33 15.92 -46.07
N VAL A 75 -59.81 14.82 -45.52
CA VAL A 75 -59.02 14.83 -44.29
C VAL A 75 -57.55 14.75 -44.64
N ALA A 76 -56.91 15.91 -44.51
CA ALA A 76 -55.47 16.12 -44.61
C ALA A 76 -55.03 17.12 -43.53
N HIS A 77 -53.73 17.19 -43.24
CA HIS A 77 -53.21 18.25 -42.38
C HIS A 77 -53.54 19.63 -43.00
N GLY A 78 -54.16 20.51 -42.22
CA GLY A 78 -54.65 21.83 -42.68
C GLY A 78 -55.97 21.81 -43.47
N SER A 79 -56.65 20.65 -43.54
CA SER A 79 -58.01 20.59 -44.06
C SER A 79 -59.03 21.14 -43.08
N ARG A 80 -60.14 21.67 -43.59
CA ARG A 80 -61.22 22.26 -42.76
C ARG A 80 -61.80 21.28 -41.74
N VAL A 81 -61.97 20.01 -42.11
CA VAL A 81 -62.51 19.00 -41.18
C VAL A 81 -61.49 18.65 -40.10
N PHE A 82 -60.23 18.50 -40.47
CA PHE A 82 -59.16 18.28 -39.49
C PHE A 82 -59.03 19.47 -38.51
N ASP A 83 -59.06 20.71 -39.02
CA ASP A 83 -59.03 21.91 -38.18
C ASP A 83 -60.25 22.01 -37.25
N ARG A 84 -61.43 21.56 -37.70
CA ARG A 84 -62.62 21.46 -36.84
C ARG A 84 -62.50 20.39 -35.77
N MET A 85 -61.93 19.22 -36.09
CA MET A 85 -61.61 18.19 -35.10
C MET A 85 -60.67 18.73 -34.02
N LEU A 86 -59.58 19.39 -34.42
CA LEU A 86 -58.65 20.03 -33.47
C LEU A 86 -59.31 21.17 -32.69
N GLY A 87 -60.12 21.99 -33.34
CA GLY A 87 -60.89 23.06 -32.70
C GLY A 87 -61.85 22.54 -31.64
N TYR A 88 -62.44 21.37 -31.88
CA TYR A 88 -63.30 20.68 -30.91
C TYR A 88 -62.51 20.14 -29.71
N LEU A 89 -61.34 19.52 -29.95
CA LEU A 89 -60.50 19.02 -28.87
C LEU A 89 -60.00 20.13 -27.95
N ASN A 90 -59.72 21.32 -28.50
CA ASN A 90 -59.26 22.48 -27.72
C ASN A 90 -60.28 22.98 -26.68
N THR A 91 -61.58 22.65 -26.82
CA THR A 91 -62.64 23.10 -25.88
C THR A 91 -62.99 22.07 -24.80
N ARG A 92 -62.51 20.82 -24.92
CA ARG A 92 -62.92 19.68 -24.07
C ARG A 92 -62.07 19.47 -22.79
N GLY A 93 -61.11 20.35 -22.53
CA GLY A 93 -60.39 20.42 -21.25
C GLY A 93 -58.90 20.09 -21.33
N SER A 94 -58.10 20.81 -20.56
CA SER A 94 -56.64 20.67 -20.48
C SER A 94 -56.17 19.76 -19.35
N LEU A 95 -57.10 19.23 -18.55
CA LEU A 95 -56.86 18.37 -17.39
C LEU A 95 -57.64 17.05 -17.52
N THR A 96 -56.98 15.95 -17.17
CA THR A 96 -57.65 14.69 -16.83
C THR A 96 -57.09 14.13 -15.52
N VAL A 97 -57.94 13.49 -14.71
CA VAL A 97 -57.53 12.74 -13.52
C VAL A 97 -57.95 11.29 -13.74
N GLN A 98 -57.00 10.38 -13.63
CA GLN A 98 -57.20 8.97 -13.88
C GLN A 98 -56.59 8.14 -12.76
N SER A 99 -57.26 7.04 -12.39
CA SER A 99 -56.75 6.10 -11.39
C SER A 99 -56.21 4.85 -12.08
N LEU A 100 -55.07 4.38 -11.60
CA LEU A 100 -54.49 3.11 -12.03
C LEU A 100 -55.15 1.95 -11.26
N PRO A 101 -55.35 0.78 -11.90
CA PRO A 101 -55.95 -0.37 -11.27
C PRO A 101 -55.01 -0.97 -10.19
N SER A 102 -55.62 -1.60 -9.18
CA SER A 102 -54.89 -2.38 -8.18
C SER A 102 -54.66 -3.81 -8.67
N ARG A 103 -53.46 -4.10 -9.18
CA ARG A 103 -53.04 -5.43 -9.67
C ARG A 103 -52.50 -6.33 -8.55
N PHE A 104 -51.95 -5.72 -7.50
CA PHE A 104 -51.32 -6.39 -6.37
C PHE A 104 -52.05 -6.06 -5.06
N PRO A 105 -53.26 -6.62 -4.84
CA PRO A 105 -54.07 -6.27 -3.68
C PRO A 105 -53.61 -6.91 -2.37
N ALA A 106 -52.81 -7.98 -2.40
CA ALA A 106 -52.44 -8.74 -1.22
C ALA A 106 -51.59 -7.93 -0.22
N GLY A 107 -52.01 -7.91 1.05
CA GLY A 107 -51.32 -7.21 2.14
C GLY A 107 -50.22 -8.02 2.83
N GLU A 108 -50.13 -9.34 2.60
CA GLU A 108 -49.19 -10.24 3.30
C GLU A 108 -47.73 -9.84 3.09
N GLU A 109 -47.38 -9.39 1.88
CA GLU A 109 -46.02 -8.93 1.56
C GLU A 109 -45.62 -7.67 2.34
N LEU A 110 -46.57 -6.81 2.75
CA LEU A 110 -46.26 -5.64 3.60
C LEU A 110 -45.87 -6.08 5.01
N LEU A 111 -46.51 -7.13 5.53
CA LEU A 111 -46.20 -7.68 6.84
C LEU A 111 -44.89 -8.48 6.83
N ALA A 112 -44.63 -9.21 5.74
CA ALA A 112 -43.38 -9.94 5.55
C ALA A 112 -42.20 -9.04 5.14
N ALA A 113 -42.46 -7.78 4.76
CA ALA A 113 -41.46 -6.83 4.28
C ALA A 113 -40.38 -6.50 5.30
N VAL A 114 -40.70 -6.68 6.59
CA VAL A 114 -39.86 -6.32 7.71
C VAL A 114 -39.83 -7.47 8.72
N ARG A 115 -38.63 -7.82 9.18
CA ARG A 115 -38.37 -8.87 10.17
C ARG A 115 -37.49 -8.29 11.28
N PRO A 116 -38.09 -7.91 12.41
CA PRO A 116 -37.34 -7.48 13.59
C PRO A 116 -36.49 -8.61 14.16
N VAL A 117 -35.23 -8.32 14.49
CA VAL A 117 -34.27 -9.31 15.01
C VAL A 117 -34.15 -9.24 16.54
N ASN A 118 -34.04 -8.02 17.09
CA ASN A 118 -33.90 -7.77 18.53
C ASN A 118 -35.03 -6.91 19.12
N ALA A 119 -36.13 -6.74 18.37
CA ALA A 119 -37.28 -5.95 18.75
C ALA A 119 -38.58 -6.69 18.41
N SER A 120 -39.69 -6.21 18.95
CA SER A 120 -41.05 -6.69 18.67
C SER A 120 -41.90 -5.57 18.06
N ILE A 121 -42.90 -5.93 17.26
CA ILE A 121 -43.86 -4.96 16.72
C ILE A 121 -44.94 -4.73 17.78
N THR A 122 -45.00 -3.52 18.35
CA THR A 122 -45.97 -3.15 19.38
C THR A 122 -47.22 -2.52 18.79
N ASN A 123 -47.10 -1.85 17.64
CA ASN A 123 -48.21 -1.25 16.93
C ASN A 123 -48.07 -1.46 15.41
N LEU A 124 -49.20 -1.68 14.74
CA LEU A 124 -49.30 -1.86 13.30
C LEU A 124 -50.54 -1.12 12.79
N SER A 125 -50.34 -0.12 11.95
CA SER A 125 -51.41 0.59 11.24
C SER A 125 -51.25 0.39 9.74
N LEU A 126 -52.26 -0.21 9.11
CA LEU A 126 -52.35 -0.32 7.65
C LEU A 126 -53.20 0.84 7.14
N ARG A 127 -52.68 1.56 6.13
CA ARG A 127 -53.38 2.65 5.46
C ARG A 127 -53.31 2.46 3.96
N GLU A 128 -54.43 2.70 3.30
CA GLU A 128 -54.48 2.86 1.86
C GLU A 128 -54.33 4.34 1.53
N SER A 129 -53.51 4.64 0.53
CA SER A 129 -53.30 6.00 0.05
C SER A 129 -53.08 5.98 -1.46
N GLU A 130 -52.98 7.16 -2.06
CA GLU A 130 -52.71 7.30 -3.48
C GLU A 130 -51.44 8.12 -3.66
N GLN A 131 -50.61 7.71 -4.61
CA GLN A 131 -49.49 8.50 -5.07
C GLN A 131 -49.82 9.11 -6.41
N ARG A 132 -49.73 10.44 -6.53
CA ARG A 132 -50.00 11.15 -7.79
C ARG A 132 -48.75 11.30 -8.64
N LEU A 133 -48.93 11.08 -9.93
CA LEU A 133 -47.97 11.42 -10.97
C LEU A 133 -48.60 12.49 -11.87
N PHE A 134 -47.83 13.52 -12.20
CA PHE A 134 -48.26 14.65 -13.01
C PHE A 134 -47.58 14.58 -14.36
N VAL A 135 -48.36 14.38 -15.40
CA VAL A 135 -47.92 14.35 -16.79
C VAL A 135 -48.19 15.73 -17.39
N PHE A 136 -47.16 16.44 -17.82
CA PHE A 136 -47.31 17.73 -18.51
C PHE A 136 -46.88 17.59 -19.96
N ASN A 137 -47.77 17.92 -20.89
CA ASN A 137 -47.48 17.90 -22.32
C ASN A 137 -47.29 19.34 -22.80
N PHE A 138 -46.11 19.64 -23.32
CA PHE A 138 -45.76 20.93 -23.90
C PHE A 138 -45.73 20.83 -25.41
N ARG A 139 -46.35 21.80 -26.08
CA ARG A 139 -46.11 22.05 -27.50
C ARG A 139 -44.97 23.04 -27.63
N ILE A 140 -43.91 22.63 -28.31
CA ILE A 140 -42.74 23.46 -28.60
C ILE A 140 -42.78 23.80 -30.09
N THR A 141 -42.83 25.09 -30.41
CA THR A 141 -42.82 25.60 -31.77
C THR A 141 -41.52 26.35 -32.02
N TYR A 142 -40.75 25.88 -32.99
CA TYR A 142 -39.55 26.52 -33.52
C TYR A 142 -39.92 27.25 -34.81
N ARG A 143 -39.59 28.54 -34.90
CA ARG A 143 -39.90 29.37 -36.06
C ARG A 143 -38.67 30.15 -36.50
N ALA A 144 -38.26 29.94 -37.74
CA ALA A 144 -37.26 30.72 -38.46
C ALA A 144 -37.80 30.96 -39.88
N ASP A 145 -37.03 30.58 -40.91
CA ASP A 145 -37.47 30.49 -42.31
C ASP A 145 -38.52 29.38 -42.50
N ASP A 146 -38.45 28.34 -41.67
CA ASP A 146 -39.46 27.27 -41.56
C ASP A 146 -40.17 27.28 -40.19
N LYS A 147 -41.27 26.53 -40.10
CA LYS A 147 -42.00 26.27 -38.85
C LYS A 147 -41.87 24.79 -38.52
N ARG A 148 -41.39 24.46 -37.32
CA ARG A 148 -41.31 23.10 -36.79
C ARG A 148 -42.04 23.02 -35.46
N GLU A 149 -42.74 21.92 -35.22
CA GLU A 149 -43.50 21.69 -33.99
C GLU A 149 -43.21 20.30 -33.46
N GLU A 150 -43.06 20.19 -32.15
CA GLU A 150 -42.98 18.91 -31.44
C GLU A 150 -43.82 18.94 -30.15
N LEU A 151 -44.19 17.76 -29.68
CA LEU A 151 -44.76 17.55 -28.36
C LEU A 151 -43.67 16.98 -27.45
N TYR A 152 -43.54 17.58 -26.26
CA TYR A 152 -42.59 17.16 -25.25
C TYR A 152 -43.31 16.92 -23.93
N THR A 153 -43.15 15.71 -23.38
CA THR A 153 -43.87 15.27 -22.18
C THR A 153 -42.92 15.23 -20.97
N VAL A 154 -43.37 15.80 -19.85
CA VAL A 154 -42.63 15.80 -18.58
C VAL A 154 -43.46 15.11 -17.52
N LEU A 155 -42.92 14.03 -16.94
CA LEU A 155 -43.54 13.31 -15.83
C LEU A 155 -42.89 13.72 -14.51
N LEU A 156 -43.70 14.24 -13.57
CA LEU A 156 -43.27 14.61 -12.23
C LEU A 156 -44.02 13.79 -11.17
N ASP A 157 -43.40 13.57 -10.01
CA ASP A 157 -44.12 13.14 -8.82
C ASP A 157 -44.64 14.32 -7.99
N GLU A 158 -45.33 14.03 -6.87
CA GLU A 158 -45.88 15.04 -5.95
C GLU A 158 -44.85 16.01 -5.37
N SER A 159 -43.58 15.59 -5.27
CA SER A 159 -42.47 16.43 -4.80
C SER A 159 -41.97 17.39 -5.88
N GLY A 160 -42.35 17.17 -7.15
CA GLY A 160 -41.86 17.89 -8.32
C GLY A 160 -40.58 17.31 -8.90
N SER A 161 -40.20 16.09 -8.50
CA SER A 161 -39.05 15.38 -9.05
C SER A 161 -39.42 14.71 -10.37
N ARG A 162 -38.60 14.92 -11.41
CA ARG A 162 -38.82 14.30 -12.73
C ARG A 162 -38.61 12.80 -12.69
N ARG A 163 -39.53 12.05 -13.29
CA ARG A 163 -39.42 10.61 -13.52
C ARG A 163 -39.02 10.36 -14.97
N ALA A 164 -38.04 9.50 -15.17
CA ALA A 164 -37.55 9.15 -16.50
C ALA A 164 -38.60 8.33 -17.24
N LEU A 165 -38.79 8.63 -18.53
CA LEU A 165 -39.66 7.86 -19.43
C LEU A 165 -38.85 6.80 -20.19
N MET A 166 -39.49 5.67 -20.51
CA MET A 166 -38.85 4.62 -21.32
C MET A 166 -38.43 5.11 -22.71
N SER A 167 -39.16 6.08 -23.27
CA SER A 167 -38.83 6.72 -24.55
C SER A 167 -37.51 7.49 -24.54
N GLU A 168 -37.00 7.87 -23.36
CA GLU A 168 -35.79 8.69 -23.21
C GLU A 168 -34.55 7.88 -22.82
N THR A 169 -34.75 6.69 -22.25
CA THR A 169 -33.66 5.90 -21.66
C THR A 169 -33.77 4.45 -22.10
N GLY A 170 -32.73 3.91 -22.75
CA GLY A 170 -32.64 2.48 -23.09
C GLY A 170 -32.46 1.55 -21.88
N ASN A 171 -32.65 2.04 -20.65
CA ASN A 171 -32.40 1.32 -19.42
C ASN A 171 -33.73 1.11 -18.68
N ALA A 172 -34.31 -0.08 -18.82
CA ALA A 172 -35.66 -0.41 -18.39
C ALA A 172 -35.88 -0.36 -16.86
N ASP A 173 -34.82 -0.46 -16.06
CA ASP A 173 -34.93 -0.70 -14.61
C ASP A 173 -35.41 0.51 -13.78
N ARG A 174 -35.41 1.73 -14.36
CA ARG A 174 -35.84 2.97 -13.67
C ARG A 174 -36.78 3.84 -14.48
N ALA A 175 -37.09 3.45 -15.71
CA ALA A 175 -37.89 4.22 -16.64
C ALA A 175 -39.36 3.83 -16.54
N ILE A 176 -40.25 4.82 -16.63
CA ILE A 176 -41.69 4.61 -16.58
C ILE A 176 -42.23 4.43 -18.01
N ASP A 177 -43.01 3.36 -18.20
CA ASP A 177 -43.81 3.15 -19.41
C ASP A 177 -45.10 3.96 -19.30
N LEU A 178 -45.06 5.21 -19.78
CA LEU A 178 -46.21 6.11 -19.70
C LEU A 178 -47.38 5.65 -20.58
N ASP A 179 -47.10 5.03 -21.73
CA ASP A 179 -48.14 4.56 -22.64
C ASP A 179 -48.92 3.40 -22.00
N ALA A 180 -48.21 2.46 -21.35
CA ALA A 180 -48.87 1.42 -20.56
C ALA A 180 -49.68 2.00 -19.40
N LEU A 181 -49.16 3.00 -18.68
CA LEU A 181 -49.90 3.66 -17.61
C LEU A 181 -51.19 4.30 -18.11
N LEU A 182 -51.13 5.06 -19.21
CA LEU A 182 -52.29 5.75 -19.78
C LEU A 182 -53.31 4.76 -20.37
N ALA A 183 -52.87 3.63 -20.92
CA ALA A 183 -53.76 2.59 -21.43
C ALA A 183 -54.52 1.86 -20.31
N ASP A 184 -53.87 1.63 -19.18
CA ASP A 184 -54.48 0.95 -18.02
C ASP A 184 -55.30 1.89 -17.13
N ALA A 185 -55.05 3.19 -17.19
CA ALA A 185 -55.68 4.18 -16.34
C ALA A 185 -57.14 4.41 -16.73
N LEU A 186 -58.01 4.47 -15.73
CA LEU A 186 -59.44 4.74 -15.91
C LEU A 186 -59.78 6.15 -15.41
N PRO A 187 -60.66 6.90 -16.10
CA PRO A 187 -61.13 8.19 -15.62
C PRO A 187 -61.73 8.07 -14.20
N VAL A 188 -61.38 9.02 -13.33
CA VAL A 188 -62.01 9.10 -12.01
C VAL A 188 -63.41 9.64 -12.17
N GLU A 189 -64.42 8.84 -11.86
CA GLU A 189 -65.80 9.32 -11.84
C GLU A 189 -65.99 10.35 -10.71
N PRO A 190 -66.79 11.41 -10.93
CA PRO A 190 -67.17 12.33 -9.87
C PRO A 190 -67.84 11.56 -8.72
N GLY A 191 -67.64 11.99 -7.49
CA GLY A 191 -68.28 11.34 -6.33
C GLY A 191 -69.82 11.36 -6.42
N ALA A 192 -70.50 10.62 -5.55
CA ALA A 192 -71.97 10.54 -5.51
C ALA A 192 -72.67 11.91 -5.40
N ASP A 193 -71.97 12.92 -4.86
CA ASP A 193 -72.44 14.30 -4.72
C ASP A 193 -72.03 15.22 -5.90
N GLY A 194 -71.45 14.66 -6.98
CA GLY A 194 -70.91 15.41 -8.10
C GLY A 194 -69.60 16.15 -7.81
N GLU A 195 -68.95 15.86 -6.67
CA GLU A 195 -67.67 16.49 -6.31
C GLU A 195 -66.56 16.11 -7.29
N ALA A 196 -65.86 17.12 -7.81
CA ALA A 196 -64.71 16.95 -8.67
C ALA A 196 -63.54 16.27 -7.93
N PRO A 197 -62.63 15.57 -8.63
CA PRO A 197 -61.47 14.94 -8.02
C PRO A 197 -60.65 15.95 -7.20
N LYS A 198 -60.29 15.61 -5.96
CA LYS A 198 -59.54 16.49 -5.06
C LYS A 198 -58.11 16.70 -5.55
N LEU A 199 -57.87 17.79 -6.27
CA LEU A 199 -56.53 18.20 -6.70
C LEU A 199 -55.72 18.80 -5.55
N PRO A 200 -54.37 18.83 -5.65
CA PRO A 200 -53.54 19.61 -4.74
C PRO A 200 -53.90 21.11 -4.76
N PRO A 201 -53.51 21.87 -3.72
CA PRO A 201 -53.67 23.31 -3.71
C PRO A 201 -53.05 23.97 -4.95
N MET A 202 -53.68 25.03 -5.45
CA MET A 202 -53.24 25.72 -6.68
C MET A 202 -51.78 26.16 -6.62
N THR A 203 -51.28 26.56 -5.44
CA THR A 203 -49.87 26.92 -5.23
C THR A 203 -48.92 25.78 -5.55
N GLN A 204 -49.27 24.54 -5.18
CA GLN A 204 -48.48 23.35 -5.48
C GLN A 204 -48.54 23.01 -6.97
N LEU A 205 -49.72 23.10 -7.59
CA LEU A 205 -49.88 22.85 -9.02
C LEU A 205 -49.07 23.84 -9.87
N THR A 206 -49.11 25.13 -9.55
CA THR A 206 -48.30 26.15 -10.22
C THR A 206 -46.80 25.86 -10.09
N ARG A 207 -46.35 25.44 -8.89
CA ARG A 207 -44.94 25.06 -8.68
C ARG A 207 -44.54 23.85 -9.53
N LEU A 208 -45.40 22.82 -9.60
CA LEU A 208 -45.17 21.64 -10.44
C LEU A 208 -45.12 22.02 -11.92
N ALA A 209 -46.05 22.86 -12.39
CA ALA A 209 -46.09 23.34 -13.77
C ALA A 209 -44.84 24.17 -14.14
N GLU A 210 -44.38 25.07 -13.27
CA GLU A 210 -43.14 25.83 -13.50
C GLU A 210 -41.90 24.93 -13.50
N ASN A 211 -41.85 23.92 -12.61
CA ASN A 211 -40.77 22.93 -12.64
C ASN A 211 -40.79 22.12 -13.95
N ALA A 212 -41.96 21.67 -14.40
CA ALA A 212 -42.11 20.96 -15.67
C ALA A 212 -41.70 21.85 -16.87
N ARG A 213 -42.08 23.13 -16.84
CA ARG A 213 -41.72 24.12 -17.85
C ARG A 213 -40.20 24.33 -17.94
N LYS A 214 -39.47 24.31 -16.83
CA LYS A 214 -37.99 24.38 -16.85
C LYS A 214 -37.38 23.22 -17.62
N TYR A 215 -37.90 22.00 -17.45
CA TYR A 215 -37.45 20.84 -18.24
C TYR A 215 -37.78 20.99 -19.72
N ALA A 216 -38.95 21.55 -20.07
CA ALA A 216 -39.31 21.83 -21.46
C ALA A 216 -38.42 22.92 -22.10
N ILE A 217 -38.07 23.98 -21.35
CA ILE A 217 -37.11 25.00 -21.80
C ILE A 217 -35.75 24.35 -22.06
N TYR A 218 -35.25 23.56 -21.10
CA TYR A 218 -33.96 22.89 -21.26
C TYR A 218 -33.93 21.95 -22.47
N HIS A 219 -34.99 21.16 -22.69
CA HIS A 219 -35.11 20.34 -23.89
C HIS A 219 -35.10 21.20 -25.16
N ALA A 220 -35.84 22.32 -25.15
CA ALA A 220 -35.91 23.21 -26.29
C ALA A 220 -34.55 23.83 -26.63
N ASP A 221 -33.79 24.25 -25.62
CA ASP A 221 -32.45 24.83 -25.79
C ASP A 221 -31.47 23.83 -26.42
N LEU A 222 -31.51 22.55 -26.01
CA LEU A 222 -30.69 21.51 -26.64
C LEU A 222 -31.04 21.30 -28.12
N ARG A 223 -32.34 21.35 -28.45
CA ARG A 223 -32.82 21.25 -29.84
C ARG A 223 -32.45 22.48 -30.67
N CYS A 224 -32.40 23.68 -30.07
CA CYS A 224 -32.00 24.91 -30.76
C CYS A 224 -30.64 24.76 -31.43
N VAL A 225 -29.66 24.13 -30.76
CA VAL A 225 -28.33 23.89 -31.34
C VAL A 225 -28.41 23.09 -32.65
N THR A 226 -29.26 22.07 -32.69
CA THR A 226 -29.45 21.25 -33.89
C THR A 226 -30.15 22.04 -35.00
N HIS A 227 -31.19 22.81 -34.65
CA HIS A 227 -31.92 23.64 -35.61
C HIS A 227 -31.05 24.78 -36.16
N GLU A 228 -30.26 25.45 -35.33
CA GLU A 228 -29.30 26.49 -35.74
C GLU A 228 -28.27 25.94 -36.72
N ALA A 229 -27.74 24.73 -36.48
CA ALA A 229 -26.81 24.07 -37.41
C ALA A 229 -27.43 23.82 -38.80
N GLU A 230 -28.76 23.66 -38.90
CA GLU A 230 -29.47 23.51 -40.17
C GLU A 230 -29.90 24.85 -40.79
N ILE A 231 -30.15 25.87 -39.97
CA ILE A 231 -30.57 27.22 -40.43
C ILE A 231 -29.39 28.02 -40.96
N LEU A 232 -28.23 27.99 -40.28
CA LEU A 232 -27.05 28.79 -40.62
C LEU A 232 -26.56 28.58 -42.07
N PRO A 233 -26.43 27.35 -42.59
CA PRO A 233 -26.02 27.14 -43.99
C PRO A 233 -27.06 27.67 -44.99
N ARG A 234 -28.36 27.59 -44.66
CA ARG A 234 -29.44 28.14 -45.50
C ARG A 234 -29.36 29.67 -45.56
N LEU A 235 -29.19 30.31 -44.40
CA LEU A 235 -28.98 31.76 -44.31
C LEU A 235 -27.74 32.19 -45.11
N TYR A 236 -26.59 31.52 -44.92
CA TYR A 236 -25.36 31.86 -45.66
C TYR A 236 -25.55 31.76 -47.17
N ASN A 237 -26.22 30.71 -47.65
CA ASN A 237 -26.54 30.55 -49.06
C ASN A 237 -27.51 31.62 -49.58
N ALA A 238 -28.51 32.01 -48.78
CA ALA A 238 -29.44 33.08 -49.14
C ALA A 238 -28.74 34.43 -49.22
N LEU A 239 -27.90 34.76 -48.22
CA LEU A 239 -27.11 36.00 -48.19
C LEU A 239 -26.13 36.07 -49.36
N ASN A 240 -25.37 35.02 -49.65
CA ASN A 240 -24.44 35.01 -50.78
C ASN A 240 -25.14 35.21 -52.13
N ARG A 241 -26.32 34.61 -52.32
CA ARG A 241 -27.11 34.81 -53.55
C ARG A 241 -27.62 36.24 -53.66
N LEU A 242 -28.10 36.80 -52.55
CA LEU A 242 -28.59 38.16 -52.49
C LEU A 242 -27.45 39.16 -52.77
N THR A 243 -26.34 39.05 -52.04
CA THR A 243 -25.17 39.90 -52.21
C THR A 243 -24.63 39.83 -53.64
N GLY A 244 -24.42 38.62 -54.18
CA GLY A 244 -23.91 38.47 -55.55
C GLY A 244 -24.84 39.08 -56.62
N TYR A 245 -26.17 38.99 -56.43
CA TYR A 245 -27.13 39.63 -57.34
C TYR A 245 -27.04 41.16 -57.29
N TYR A 246 -26.98 41.76 -56.09
CA TYR A 246 -26.90 43.22 -55.94
C TYR A 246 -25.53 43.77 -56.33
N GLU A 247 -24.43 43.05 -56.05
CA GLU A 247 -23.08 43.41 -56.52
C GLU A 247 -23.02 43.45 -58.05
N GLN A 248 -23.55 42.43 -58.72
CA GLN A 248 -23.65 42.44 -60.18
C GLN A 248 -24.47 43.65 -60.68
N GLN A 249 -25.61 43.95 -60.05
CA GLN A 249 -26.41 45.12 -60.42
C GLN A 249 -25.70 46.46 -60.20
N ILE A 250 -24.89 46.58 -59.13
CA ILE A 250 -24.11 47.78 -58.83
C ILE A 250 -22.97 47.96 -59.84
N ASP A 251 -22.28 46.87 -60.20
CA ASP A 251 -21.17 46.87 -61.18
C ASP A 251 -21.66 47.22 -62.59
N GLU A 252 -22.88 46.83 -62.97
CA GLU A 252 -23.50 47.18 -64.25
C GLU A 252 -23.88 48.68 -64.36
N VAL A 253 -23.87 49.44 -63.26
CA VAL A 253 -24.07 50.90 -63.28
C VAL A 253 -22.77 51.60 -63.67
N TYR A 254 -22.65 52.05 -64.91
CA TYR A 254 -21.49 52.82 -65.39
C TYR A 254 -21.41 54.24 -64.79
N ASP A 255 -20.20 54.74 -64.53
CA ASP A 255 -19.96 56.10 -64.00
C ASP A 255 -20.56 57.21 -64.89
N SER A 256 -20.71 56.96 -66.19
CA SER A 256 -21.36 57.88 -67.13
C SER A 256 -22.87 58.04 -66.91
N HIS A 257 -23.52 57.06 -66.27
CA HIS A 257 -24.97 57.02 -66.02
C HIS A 257 -25.34 57.26 -64.54
N ASP A 258 -24.35 57.41 -63.67
CA ASP A 258 -24.48 57.74 -62.24
C ASP A 258 -23.26 58.55 -61.71
N PRO A 259 -23.00 59.76 -62.24
CA PRO A 259 -21.80 60.54 -61.90
C PRO A 259 -21.74 60.98 -60.42
N ASP A 260 -22.90 61.13 -59.76
CA ASP A 260 -23.00 61.50 -58.34
C ASP A 260 -23.04 60.27 -57.40
N GLY A 261 -23.11 59.05 -57.96
CA GLY A 261 -23.18 57.79 -57.22
C GLY A 261 -24.48 57.56 -56.45
N GLU A 262 -25.57 58.26 -56.81
CA GLU A 262 -26.84 58.20 -56.09
C GLU A 262 -27.53 56.86 -56.30
N LYS A 263 -27.51 56.32 -57.53
CA LYS A 263 -28.13 55.02 -57.83
C LYS A 263 -27.41 53.87 -57.14
N ARG A 264 -26.06 53.89 -57.11
CA ARG A 264 -25.27 52.91 -56.36
C ARG A 264 -25.63 52.92 -54.87
N ARG A 265 -25.70 54.11 -54.24
CA ARG A 265 -26.09 54.25 -52.82
C ARG A 265 -27.51 53.76 -52.53
N VAL A 266 -28.45 53.89 -53.46
CA VAL A 266 -29.82 53.36 -53.31
C VAL A 266 -29.82 51.84 -53.33
N LEU A 267 -29.07 51.22 -54.25
CA LEU A 267 -28.93 49.76 -54.31
C LEU A 267 -28.22 49.20 -53.07
N GLU A 268 -27.18 49.87 -52.59
CA GLU A 268 -26.49 49.50 -51.34
C GLU A 268 -27.44 49.53 -50.13
N ARG A 269 -28.23 50.59 -49.99
CA ARG A 269 -29.24 50.69 -48.90
C ARG A 269 -30.34 49.64 -49.02
N ASP A 270 -30.74 49.29 -50.24
CA ASP A 270 -31.73 48.23 -50.45
C ASP A 270 -31.15 46.84 -50.13
N LEU A 271 -29.89 46.59 -50.49
CA LEU A 271 -29.15 45.39 -50.10
C LEU A 271 -29.02 45.29 -48.57
N GLU A 272 -28.60 46.35 -47.88
CA GLU A 272 -28.52 46.39 -46.41
C GLU A 272 -29.87 46.06 -45.75
N ARG A 273 -30.96 46.64 -46.25
CA ARG A 273 -32.32 46.35 -45.79
C ARG A 273 -32.69 44.88 -46.02
N LYS A 274 -32.40 44.34 -47.20
CA LYS A 274 -32.70 42.94 -47.56
C LYS A 274 -31.89 41.94 -46.75
N ILE A 275 -30.62 42.23 -46.48
CA ILE A 275 -29.78 41.45 -45.57
C ILE A 275 -30.41 41.44 -44.17
N ALA A 276 -30.84 42.59 -43.65
CA ALA A 276 -31.51 42.67 -42.35
C ALA A 276 -32.83 41.88 -42.31
N GLU A 277 -33.65 41.96 -43.37
CA GLU A 277 -34.87 41.17 -43.52
C GLU A 277 -34.57 39.66 -43.50
N GLU A 278 -33.55 39.20 -44.24
CA GLU A 278 -33.18 37.78 -44.29
C GLU A 278 -32.59 37.27 -42.97
N ILE A 279 -31.75 38.06 -42.29
CA ILE A 279 -31.23 37.72 -40.95
C ILE A 279 -32.38 37.59 -39.95
N GLU A 280 -33.36 38.50 -39.96
CA GLU A 280 -34.49 38.44 -39.03
C GLU A 280 -35.45 37.29 -39.38
N ASN A 281 -35.66 36.97 -40.65
CA ASN A 281 -36.46 35.81 -41.08
C ASN A 281 -35.82 34.49 -40.62
N HIS A 282 -34.49 34.37 -40.68
CA HIS A 282 -33.76 33.19 -40.22
C HIS A 282 -33.47 33.18 -38.71
N ARG A 283 -33.93 34.20 -37.97
CA ARG A 283 -33.78 34.24 -36.52
C ARG A 283 -34.69 33.21 -35.86
N LEU A 284 -34.07 32.22 -35.22
CA LEU A 284 -34.81 31.18 -34.52
C LEU A 284 -35.57 31.75 -33.31
N ARG A 285 -36.89 31.62 -33.34
CA ARG A 285 -37.81 31.97 -32.25
C ARG A 285 -38.48 30.70 -31.73
N VAL A 286 -38.43 30.51 -30.42
CA VAL A 286 -39.03 29.34 -29.76
C VAL A 286 -40.24 29.77 -28.92
N ARG A 287 -41.37 29.08 -29.10
CA ARG A 287 -42.56 29.24 -28.26
C ARG A 287 -42.85 27.92 -27.57
N ILE A 288 -42.88 27.94 -26.25
CA ILE A 288 -43.24 26.79 -25.41
C ILE A 288 -44.60 27.09 -24.78
N ALA A 289 -45.58 26.23 -25.02
CA ALA A 289 -46.92 26.35 -24.45
C ALA A 289 -47.34 25.03 -23.81
N LEU A 290 -47.88 25.10 -22.59
CA LEU A 290 -48.55 23.94 -21.98
C LEU A 290 -49.77 23.60 -22.83
N PHE A 291 -49.80 22.37 -23.34
CA PHE A 291 -50.87 21.87 -24.20
C PHE A 291 -51.92 21.12 -23.38
N SER A 292 -51.49 20.22 -22.51
CA SER A 292 -52.37 19.50 -21.59
C SER A 292 -51.59 19.01 -20.37
N TYR A 293 -52.30 18.64 -19.31
CA TYR A 293 -51.73 17.90 -18.20
C TYR A 293 -52.67 16.81 -17.70
N ALA A 294 -52.12 15.73 -17.17
CA ALA A 294 -52.86 14.62 -16.59
C ALA A 294 -52.34 14.31 -15.19
N VAL A 295 -53.23 13.87 -14.31
CA VAL A 295 -52.90 13.38 -12.97
C VAL A 295 -53.24 11.90 -12.92
N LEU A 296 -52.23 11.06 -12.76
CA LEU A 296 -52.38 9.62 -12.57
C LEU A 296 -52.28 9.29 -11.09
N GLN A 297 -53.30 8.67 -10.52
CA GLN A 297 -53.33 8.18 -9.14
C GLN A 297 -52.93 6.71 -9.11
N ALA A 298 -51.74 6.43 -8.58
CA ALA A 298 -51.29 5.07 -8.32
C ALA A 298 -51.77 4.60 -6.93
N PRO A 299 -52.45 3.45 -6.83
CA PRO A 299 -52.89 2.92 -5.54
C PRO A 299 -51.68 2.47 -4.71
N MET A 300 -51.59 2.97 -3.49
CA MET A 300 -50.53 2.67 -2.53
C MET A 300 -51.12 2.00 -1.29
N ALA A 301 -50.40 1.01 -0.76
CA ALA A 301 -50.66 0.48 0.56
C ALA A 301 -49.43 0.73 1.44
N SER A 302 -49.65 1.29 2.63
CA SER A 302 -48.59 1.59 3.59
C SER A 302 -48.86 0.91 4.93
N ALA A 303 -47.81 0.33 5.50
CA ALA A 303 -47.80 -0.18 6.86
C ALA A 303 -46.89 0.71 7.71
N GLU A 304 -47.46 1.36 8.73
CA GLU A 304 -46.71 2.03 9.80
C GLU A 304 -46.57 1.02 10.94
N LEU A 305 -45.32 0.68 11.29
CA LEU A 305 -45.01 -0.25 12.38
C LEU A 305 -44.22 0.47 13.47
N THR A 306 -44.60 0.28 14.72
CA THR A 306 -43.79 0.69 15.88
C THR A 306 -43.05 -0.53 16.42
N LEU A 307 -41.74 -0.40 16.52
CA LEU A 307 -40.81 -1.42 16.98
C LEU A 307 -40.37 -1.07 18.39
N SER A 308 -40.32 -2.05 19.28
CA SER A 308 -39.78 -1.87 20.62
C SER A 308 -38.98 -3.08 21.08
N ASP A 309 -37.84 -2.84 21.70
CA ASP A 309 -37.05 -3.83 22.44
C ASP A 309 -37.35 -3.82 23.96
N GLY A 310 -38.34 -3.03 24.39
CA GLY A 310 -38.71 -2.80 25.78
C GLY A 310 -37.99 -1.62 26.46
N GLN A 311 -36.92 -1.08 25.87
CA GLN A 311 -36.21 0.10 26.36
C GLN A 311 -36.37 1.31 25.45
N VAL A 312 -36.31 1.08 24.13
CA VAL A 312 -36.45 2.10 23.10
C VAL A 312 -37.57 1.75 22.14
N GLU A 313 -38.11 2.77 21.46
CA GLU A 313 -39.14 2.62 20.45
C GLU A 313 -38.78 3.37 19.17
N ALA A 314 -39.11 2.78 18.02
CA ALA A 314 -38.89 3.38 16.71
C ALA A 314 -40.05 3.09 15.76
N THR A 315 -40.48 4.09 14.99
CA THR A 315 -41.54 3.93 13.99
C THR A 315 -40.95 3.81 12.59
N VAL A 316 -41.31 2.75 11.89
CA VAL A 316 -40.91 2.48 10.50
C VAL A 316 -42.12 2.46 9.58
N SER A 317 -41.91 2.84 8.32
CA SER A 317 -42.95 2.74 7.29
C SER A 317 -42.51 1.85 6.14
N VAL A 318 -43.41 0.95 5.73
CA VAL A 318 -43.27 0.13 4.53
C VAL A 318 -44.33 0.60 3.54
N ARG A 319 -43.95 0.79 2.27
CA ARG A 319 -44.89 1.21 1.23
C ARG A 319 -44.85 0.25 0.05
N ARG A 320 -46.02 -0.14 -0.44
CA ARG A 320 -46.20 -0.98 -1.63
C ARG A 320 -47.04 -0.24 -2.66
N ASN A 321 -46.53 -0.15 -3.88
CA ASN A 321 -47.31 0.27 -5.03
C ASN A 321 -48.15 -0.92 -5.52
N ARG A 322 -49.48 -0.80 -5.48
CA ARG A 322 -50.40 -1.89 -5.82
C ARG A 322 -50.64 -2.03 -7.33
N TYR A 323 -50.12 -1.11 -8.14
CA TYR A 323 -50.18 -1.22 -9.60
C TYR A 323 -49.02 -2.04 -10.16
N ASN A 324 -47.77 -1.74 -9.76
CA ASN A 324 -46.57 -2.43 -10.27
C ASN A 324 -45.94 -3.42 -9.27
N GLY A 325 -46.44 -3.49 -8.04
CA GLY A 325 -45.95 -4.40 -7.00
C GLY A 325 -44.68 -3.91 -6.28
N ALA A 326 -44.13 -2.75 -6.64
CA ALA A 326 -42.89 -2.24 -6.06
C ALA A 326 -43.02 -2.01 -4.54
N LEU A 327 -42.12 -2.63 -3.78
CA LEU A 327 -42.06 -2.56 -2.33
C LEU A 327 -40.90 -1.66 -1.89
N ARG A 328 -41.17 -0.72 -0.99
CA ARG A 328 -40.19 0.16 -0.34
C ARG A 328 -40.11 -0.18 1.14
N ARG A 329 -38.94 -0.64 1.55
CA ARG A 329 -38.64 -1.01 2.94
C ARG A 329 -38.04 0.17 3.72
N PRO A 330 -38.03 0.11 5.06
CA PRO A 330 -37.25 1.05 5.85
C PRO A 330 -35.77 0.98 5.49
N THR A 331 -35.11 2.13 5.56
CA THR A 331 -33.68 2.26 5.31
C THR A 331 -32.89 2.15 6.61
N CYS A 332 -31.76 1.46 6.57
CA CYS A 332 -30.80 1.45 7.67
C CYS A 332 -30.27 2.87 7.93
N HIS A 333 -30.28 3.30 9.20
CA HIS A 333 -29.73 4.60 9.61
C HIS A 333 -28.23 4.75 9.28
N ALA A 334 -27.47 3.64 9.31
CA ALA A 334 -26.03 3.67 9.10
C ALA A 334 -25.63 3.66 7.61
N CYS A 335 -26.14 2.71 6.81
CA CYS A 335 -25.73 2.56 5.41
C CYS A 335 -26.72 3.15 4.39
N GLY A 336 -27.92 3.55 4.81
CA GLY A 336 -28.96 4.11 3.96
C GLY A 336 -29.66 3.10 3.03
N GLN A 337 -29.29 1.82 3.07
CA GLN A 337 -29.90 0.79 2.22
C GLN A 337 -31.24 0.32 2.77
N GLU A 338 -32.17 0.01 1.87
CA GLU A 338 -33.44 -0.65 2.20
C GLU A 338 -33.18 -2.05 2.75
N THR A 339 -33.73 -2.37 3.94
CA THR A 339 -33.49 -3.67 4.60
C THR A 339 -34.77 -4.34 5.06
N GLN A 340 -34.79 -5.68 4.97
CA GLN A 340 -35.85 -6.51 5.52
C GLN A 340 -35.57 -6.89 6.97
N LEU A 341 -34.33 -7.31 7.27
CA LEU A 341 -33.90 -7.61 8.63
C LEU A 341 -33.58 -6.29 9.31
N ILE A 342 -34.30 -6.01 10.39
CA ILE A 342 -34.12 -4.76 11.13
C ILE A 342 -33.84 -5.03 12.60
N ALA A 343 -32.94 -4.23 13.13
CA ALA A 343 -32.64 -4.18 14.54
C ALA A 343 -32.71 -2.75 15.05
N LEU A 344 -32.94 -2.60 16.35
CA LEU A 344 -32.82 -1.33 17.05
C LEU A 344 -31.46 -1.27 17.75
N ASP A 345 -30.76 -0.14 17.61
CA ASP A 345 -29.64 0.15 18.48
C ASP A 345 -30.10 0.67 19.85
N ARG A 346 -29.17 0.84 20.79
CA ARG A 346 -29.45 1.36 22.13
C ARG A 346 -30.11 2.74 22.20
N VAL A 347 -30.14 3.49 21.09
CA VAL A 347 -30.74 4.83 20.99
C VAL A 347 -32.11 4.77 20.29
N GLY A 348 -32.45 3.63 19.67
CA GLY A 348 -33.68 3.44 18.88
C GLY A 348 -33.50 3.66 17.38
N HIS A 349 -32.28 3.71 16.85
CA HIS A 349 -32.07 3.74 15.40
C HIS A 349 -32.34 2.38 14.77
N VAL A 350 -33.02 2.41 13.63
CA VAL A 350 -33.31 1.23 12.81
C VAL A 350 -32.10 0.92 11.93
N THR A 351 -31.52 -0.26 12.09
CA THR A 351 -30.32 -0.69 11.37
C THR A 351 -30.50 -2.07 10.73
N CYS A 352 -29.74 -2.34 9.66
CA CYS A 352 -29.60 -3.70 9.13
C CYS A 352 -28.65 -4.52 10.02
N ASP A 353 -28.68 -5.84 9.84
CA ASP A 353 -27.86 -6.81 10.59
C ASP A 353 -26.35 -6.51 10.44
N ASP A 354 -25.89 -6.22 9.21
CA ASP A 354 -24.48 -5.93 8.92
C ASP A 354 -23.93 -4.66 9.59
N CYS A 355 -24.81 -3.71 9.92
CA CYS A 355 -24.42 -2.45 10.56
C CYS A 355 -24.68 -2.45 12.06
N LEU A 356 -25.12 -3.58 12.63
CA LEU A 356 -25.35 -3.75 14.05
C LEU A 356 -24.14 -4.41 14.69
N HIS A 357 -23.56 -3.73 15.67
CA HIS A 357 -22.40 -4.22 16.41
C HIS A 357 -22.75 -4.43 17.87
N GLN A 358 -22.01 -5.32 18.54
CA GLN A 358 -22.15 -5.54 19.98
C GLN A 358 -20.91 -5.02 20.71
N CYS A 359 -21.12 -4.13 21.68
CA CYS A 359 -20.04 -3.62 22.51
C CYS A 359 -19.48 -4.74 23.40
N ALA A 360 -18.16 -4.99 23.36
CA ALA A 360 -17.51 -6.01 24.19
C ALA A 360 -17.53 -5.66 25.70
N GLY A 361 -17.64 -4.37 26.05
CA GLY A 361 -17.65 -3.89 27.42
C GLY A 361 -19.01 -4.06 28.12
N CYS A 362 -20.07 -3.52 27.53
CA CYS A 362 -21.41 -3.50 28.13
C CYS A 362 -22.44 -4.42 27.44
N LEU A 363 -22.05 -5.11 26.36
CA LEU A 363 -22.89 -6.01 25.56
C LEU A 363 -24.10 -5.35 24.88
N SER A 364 -24.23 -4.03 24.97
CA SER A 364 -25.27 -3.28 24.26
C SER A 364 -25.05 -3.32 22.75
N LEU A 365 -26.16 -3.32 22.02
CA LEU A 365 -26.20 -3.31 20.56
C LEU A 365 -26.14 -1.85 20.06
N VAL A 366 -25.19 -1.56 19.19
CA VAL A 366 -24.90 -0.21 18.72
C VAL A 366 -24.75 -0.23 17.20
N CYS A 367 -25.38 0.71 16.49
CA CYS A 367 -25.18 0.80 15.05
C CYS A 367 -23.80 1.40 14.72
N ALA A 368 -23.27 1.09 13.53
CA ALA A 368 -21.98 1.61 13.07
C ALA A 368 -21.88 3.16 13.13
N SER A 369 -22.98 3.88 12.91
CA SER A 369 -23.01 5.36 13.01
C SER A 369 -23.00 5.89 14.44
N CYS A 370 -23.61 5.18 15.40
CA CYS A 370 -23.55 5.55 16.81
C CYS A 370 -22.19 5.22 17.46
N GLY A 371 -21.36 4.44 16.75
CA GLY A 371 -19.94 4.33 17.03
C GLY A 371 -19.62 3.14 17.92
N VAL A 372 -19.00 2.16 17.29
CA VAL A 372 -18.07 1.24 17.95
C VAL A 372 -16.69 1.45 17.36
N LYS A 373 -15.67 1.40 18.22
CA LYS A 373 -14.27 1.46 17.78
C LYS A 373 -13.53 0.25 18.31
N ALA A 374 -12.71 -0.35 17.46
CA ALA A 374 -11.86 -1.47 17.82
C ALA A 374 -10.71 -0.99 18.72
N CYS A 375 -10.49 -1.68 19.84
CA CYS A 375 -9.35 -1.39 20.70
C CYS A 375 -8.03 -1.73 19.97
N PRO A 376 -7.03 -0.82 19.93
CA PRO A 376 -5.76 -1.09 19.24
C PRO A 376 -4.91 -2.19 19.87
N VAL A 377 -5.28 -2.68 21.06
CA VAL A 377 -4.54 -3.72 21.79
C VAL A 377 -5.17 -5.11 21.62
N CYS A 378 -6.50 -5.23 21.74
CA CYS A 378 -7.19 -6.53 21.67
C CYS A 378 -8.16 -6.68 20.49
N GLY A 379 -8.37 -5.64 19.69
CA GLY A 379 -9.28 -5.65 18.55
C GLY A 379 -10.77 -5.63 18.90
N GLN A 380 -11.15 -5.72 20.17
CA GLN A 380 -12.56 -5.73 20.58
C GLN A 380 -13.23 -4.38 20.35
N GLU A 381 -14.44 -4.41 19.80
CA GLU A 381 -15.27 -3.24 19.53
C GLU A 381 -15.93 -2.72 20.81
N ASN A 382 -15.74 -1.43 21.12
CA ASN A 382 -16.30 -0.79 22.30
C ASN A 382 -17.07 0.47 21.91
N CYS A 383 -18.22 0.69 22.56
CA CYS A 383 -18.96 1.94 22.44
C CYS A 383 -18.18 3.10 23.10
N ALA A 384 -18.57 4.34 22.81
CA ALA A 384 -17.92 5.54 23.33
C ALA A 384 -17.86 5.63 24.87
N GLU A 385 -18.77 4.97 25.59
CA GLU A 385 -18.76 4.93 27.07
C GLU A 385 -17.80 3.88 27.65
N CYS A 386 -17.65 2.74 26.97
CA CYS A 386 -16.75 1.67 27.41
C CYS A 386 -15.32 1.84 26.88
N GLY A 387 -15.16 2.59 25.80
CA GLY A 387 -13.89 3.02 25.26
C GLY A 387 -13.40 4.31 25.91
N GLN A 388 -12.09 4.51 25.91
CA GLN A 388 -11.43 5.75 26.32
C GLN A 388 -10.50 6.19 25.20
N GLU A 389 -10.56 7.47 24.85
CA GLU A 389 -9.67 8.05 23.84
C GLU A 389 -8.25 8.17 24.41
N CYS A 390 -7.28 7.64 23.68
CA CYS A 390 -5.88 7.72 24.04
C CYS A 390 -5.34 9.12 23.71
N TRP A 391 -4.85 9.84 24.71
CA TRP A 391 -4.27 11.17 24.49
C TRP A 391 -3.08 11.18 23.52
N ALA A 392 -2.34 10.07 23.45
CA ALA A 392 -1.12 9.99 22.63
C ALA A 392 -1.38 9.67 21.14
N CYS A 393 -2.39 8.84 20.82
CA CYS A 393 -2.64 8.41 19.44
C CYS A 393 -4.03 8.75 18.90
N GLY A 394 -4.95 9.23 19.73
CA GLY A 394 -6.35 9.52 19.36
C GLY A 394 -7.23 8.27 19.17
N GLU A 395 -6.66 7.06 19.22
CA GLU A 395 -7.42 5.83 19.12
C GLU A 395 -8.18 5.50 20.42
N THR A 396 -9.28 4.77 20.31
CA THR A 396 -10.12 4.40 21.45
C THR A 396 -9.72 3.03 21.98
N ALA A 397 -9.23 2.96 23.22
CA ALA A 397 -8.88 1.72 23.89
C ALA A 397 -9.95 1.32 24.93
N CYS A 398 -10.15 0.01 25.14
CA CYS A 398 -11.05 -0.45 26.21
C CYS A 398 -10.46 -0.15 27.59
N ALA A 399 -11.31 -0.04 28.61
CA ALA A 399 -10.90 0.24 29.99
C ALA A 399 -9.79 -0.69 30.54
N LYS A 400 -9.69 -1.94 30.07
CA LYS A 400 -8.64 -2.89 30.48
C LYS A 400 -7.26 -2.60 29.88
N HIS A 401 -7.20 -1.86 28.78
CA HIS A 401 -5.98 -1.58 28.02
C HIS A 401 -5.68 -0.09 27.94
N SER A 402 -6.19 0.68 28.90
CA SER A 402 -5.93 2.10 29.08
C SER A 402 -5.66 2.37 30.55
N SER A 403 -4.68 3.22 30.84
CA SER A 403 -4.40 3.65 32.22
C SER A 403 -3.88 5.09 32.23
N ALA A 404 -4.03 5.76 33.36
CA ALA A 404 -3.49 7.11 33.54
C ALA A 404 -1.96 7.06 33.69
N CYS A 405 -1.24 7.89 32.95
CA CYS A 405 0.20 8.00 33.11
C CYS A 405 0.53 8.75 34.41
N PRO A 406 1.39 8.22 35.30
CA PRO A 406 1.73 8.89 36.56
C PRO A 406 2.54 10.18 36.38
N THR A 407 3.06 10.46 35.18
CA THR A 407 3.86 11.65 34.89
C THR A 407 3.03 12.83 34.38
N CYS A 408 2.07 12.60 33.48
CA CYS A 408 1.20 13.67 32.96
C CYS A 408 -0.25 13.62 33.47
N GLY A 409 -0.69 12.48 34.01
CA GLY A 409 -2.08 12.24 34.43
C GLY A 409 -3.02 11.80 33.30
N ASP A 410 -2.60 11.90 32.04
CA ASP A 410 -3.44 11.58 30.89
C ASP A 410 -3.71 10.07 30.75
N VAL A 411 -4.91 9.72 30.28
CA VAL A 411 -5.27 8.34 29.95
C VAL A 411 -4.67 7.97 28.61
N VAL A 412 -3.84 6.93 28.61
CA VAL A 412 -3.10 6.46 27.44
C VAL A 412 -3.27 4.95 27.30
N CYS A 413 -3.39 4.47 26.07
CA CYS A 413 -3.51 3.04 25.80
C CYS A 413 -2.19 2.32 26.10
N HIS A 414 -2.28 1.03 26.47
CA HIS A 414 -1.09 0.22 26.79
C HIS A 414 -0.16 0.03 25.59
N ALA A 415 -0.62 0.24 24.36
CA ALA A 415 0.26 0.25 23.18
C ALA A 415 1.17 1.49 23.11
N CYS A 416 0.73 2.64 23.63
CA CYS A 416 1.50 3.88 23.70
C CYS A 416 2.27 4.03 25.03
N GLN A 417 2.12 3.07 25.94
CA GLN A 417 2.84 3.01 27.20
C GLN A 417 3.90 1.91 27.16
N THR A 418 4.93 2.07 28.00
CA THR A 418 5.97 1.07 28.25
C THR A 418 6.33 1.15 29.73
N ALA A 419 6.67 0.01 30.34
CA ALA A 419 7.11 -0.04 31.73
C ALA A 419 8.58 0.41 31.83
N CYS A 420 8.92 1.12 32.90
CA CYS A 420 10.31 1.40 33.23
C CYS A 420 11.03 0.09 33.57
N ASP A 421 12.18 -0.20 32.95
CA ASP A 421 12.96 -1.40 33.24
C ASP A 421 13.52 -1.44 34.67
N ALA A 422 13.66 -0.29 35.33
CA ALA A 422 14.19 -0.19 36.69
C ALA A 422 13.13 -0.26 37.80
N CYS A 423 11.93 0.30 37.60
CA CYS A 423 10.89 0.35 38.64
C CYS A 423 9.55 -0.28 38.23
N HIS A 424 9.45 -0.78 36.99
CA HIS A 424 8.29 -1.44 36.39
C HIS A 424 7.00 -0.61 36.34
N VAL A 425 7.07 0.68 36.66
CA VAL A 425 5.94 1.61 36.53
C VAL A 425 5.68 1.89 35.06
N LEU A 426 4.43 1.69 34.64
CA LEU A 426 3.94 1.95 33.29
C LEU A 426 3.76 3.45 33.04
N GLN A 427 4.38 3.98 31.99
CA GLN A 427 4.32 5.41 31.62
C GLN A 427 4.22 5.59 30.11
N CYS A 428 3.82 6.77 29.66
CA CYS A 428 3.89 7.12 28.24
C CYS A 428 5.33 6.97 27.74
N ARG A 429 5.49 6.38 26.55
CA ARG A 429 6.82 6.23 25.92
C ARG A 429 7.57 7.56 25.78
N SER A 430 6.84 8.66 25.60
CA SER A 430 7.39 10.01 25.51
C SER A 430 8.08 10.49 26.80
N HIS A 431 7.75 9.92 27.96
CA HIS A 431 8.36 10.27 29.24
C HIS A 431 9.53 9.36 29.61
N LEU A 432 9.71 8.24 28.90
CA LEU A 432 10.83 7.35 29.13
C LEU A 432 12.08 7.84 28.40
N ARG A 433 13.24 7.53 28.98
CA ARG A 433 14.55 7.76 28.39
C ARG A 433 15.21 6.42 28.11
N MET A 434 16.09 6.38 27.13
CA MET A 434 16.92 5.21 26.88
C MET A 434 18.00 5.10 27.96
N ASP A 435 18.19 3.90 28.53
CA ASP A 435 19.31 3.62 29.43
C ASP A 435 20.61 3.50 28.60
N ALA A 436 21.67 4.15 29.08
CA ALA A 436 23.01 4.06 28.51
C ALA A 436 23.67 2.69 28.69
N VAL A 437 23.20 1.90 29.65
CA VAL A 437 23.68 0.54 29.91
C VAL A 437 22.66 -0.44 29.32
N PRO A 438 23.02 -1.18 28.26
CA PRO A 438 22.12 -2.15 27.66
C PRO A 438 21.89 -3.33 28.60
N ASN A 439 20.83 -4.10 28.33
CA ASN A 439 20.58 -5.34 29.05
C ASN A 439 21.58 -6.44 28.67
N ALA A 440 21.46 -7.61 29.29
CA ALA A 440 22.31 -8.77 29.02
C ALA A 440 22.24 -9.27 27.55
N GLU A 441 21.17 -8.94 26.83
CA GLU A 441 20.95 -9.29 25.42
C GLU A 441 21.39 -8.17 24.46
N ALA A 442 22.07 -7.13 24.97
CA ALA A 442 22.51 -5.95 24.25
C ALA A 442 21.37 -5.07 23.67
N GLU A 443 20.17 -5.17 24.22
CA GLU A 443 19.03 -4.33 23.86
C GLU A 443 18.96 -3.06 24.72
N ASN A 444 18.45 -1.99 24.11
CA ASN A 444 18.25 -0.70 24.77
C ASN A 444 17.03 -0.75 25.71
N GLN A 445 17.27 -0.49 26.99
CA GLN A 445 16.22 -0.42 28.01
C GLN A 445 15.62 0.98 28.11
N PHE A 446 14.39 1.09 28.60
CA PHE A 446 13.68 2.33 28.85
C PHE A 446 13.53 2.59 30.35
N ILE A 447 14.00 3.74 30.81
CA ILE A 447 13.98 4.16 32.20
C ILE A 447 13.16 5.45 32.38
N CYS A 448 12.41 5.52 33.47
CA CYS A 448 11.60 6.69 33.78
C CYS A 448 12.45 7.87 34.26
N PRO A 449 11.90 9.10 34.27
CA PRO A 449 12.65 10.29 34.68
C PRO A 449 13.17 10.24 36.12
N THR A 450 12.49 9.50 37.01
CA THR A 450 12.87 9.33 38.41
C THR A 450 14.05 8.38 38.57
N CYS A 451 14.12 7.32 37.76
CA CYS A 451 15.23 6.35 37.78
C CYS A 451 16.44 6.84 36.97
N ALA A 452 16.22 7.73 35.99
CA ALA A 452 17.25 8.23 35.11
C ALA A 452 18.22 9.20 35.81
N VAL A 453 19.42 8.73 36.12
CA VAL A 453 20.51 9.57 36.63
C VAL A 453 21.50 9.87 35.51
N ARG A 454 21.88 11.15 35.38
CA ARG A 454 22.82 11.59 34.35
C ARG A 454 24.26 11.32 34.78
N CYS A 455 24.97 10.47 34.04
CA CYS A 455 26.35 10.12 34.30
C CYS A 455 27.30 11.30 34.01
N PRO A 456 28.16 11.74 34.96
CA PRO A 456 29.15 12.78 34.70
C PRO A 456 30.20 12.41 33.64
N GLY A 457 30.46 11.11 33.46
CA GLY A 457 31.44 10.60 32.48
C GLY A 457 30.96 10.72 31.04
N CYS A 458 29.92 9.96 30.67
CA CYS A 458 29.39 9.94 29.31
C CYS A 458 28.26 10.95 29.04
N GLN A 459 27.76 11.64 30.06
CA GLN A 459 26.66 12.62 29.96
C GLN A 459 25.30 12.02 29.55
N GLN A 460 25.20 10.69 29.47
CA GLN A 460 23.97 9.93 29.19
C GLN A 460 23.22 9.56 30.49
N TYR A 461 21.98 9.12 30.36
CA TYR A 461 21.14 8.70 31.49
C TYR A 461 21.22 7.20 31.72
N SER A 462 21.27 6.77 32.98
CA SER A 462 21.20 5.36 33.34
C SER A 462 20.54 5.18 34.71
N ALA A 463 19.85 4.05 34.89
CA ALA A 463 19.44 3.58 36.21
C ALA A 463 20.51 2.69 36.86
N GLN A 464 21.45 2.15 36.06
CA GLN A 464 22.54 1.30 36.50
C GLN A 464 23.77 2.15 36.88
N ILE A 465 23.73 2.68 38.10
CA ILE A 465 24.71 3.63 38.63
C ILE A 465 25.40 3.09 39.88
N ASP A 466 26.71 3.29 39.96
CA ASP A 466 27.51 2.93 41.11
C ASP A 466 28.54 4.05 41.43
N LEU A 467 29.19 3.98 42.59
CA LEU A 467 30.06 5.02 43.14
C LEU A 467 31.53 4.81 42.71
N CYS A 468 32.19 5.90 42.34
CA CYS A 468 33.64 5.91 42.18
C CYS A 468 34.32 5.95 43.56
N SER A 469 35.18 4.96 43.86
CA SER A 469 35.88 4.86 45.15
C SER A 469 36.85 6.03 45.41
N ALA A 470 37.31 6.75 44.37
CA ALA A 470 38.15 7.94 44.53
C ALA A 470 37.37 9.23 44.78
N SER A 471 36.27 9.47 44.06
CA SER A 471 35.57 10.77 44.06
C SER A 471 34.24 10.76 44.80
N GLY A 472 33.68 9.59 45.10
CA GLY A 472 32.33 9.43 45.64
C GLY A 472 31.22 9.84 44.67
N GLN A 473 31.54 10.19 43.42
CA GLN A 473 30.53 10.53 42.41
C GLN A 473 29.93 9.26 41.80
N ARG A 474 28.68 9.36 41.36
CA ARG A 474 27.93 8.26 40.72
C ARG A 474 28.18 8.26 39.22
N PHE A 475 28.65 7.13 38.69
CA PHE A 475 28.83 6.90 37.25
C PHE A 475 27.95 5.73 36.80
N CYS A 476 27.59 5.68 35.52
CA CYS A 476 26.94 4.49 34.98
C CYS A 476 27.92 3.32 34.92
N ALA A 477 27.41 2.09 34.96
CA ALA A 477 28.22 0.87 34.91
C ALA A 477 29.19 0.84 33.71
N ASN A 478 28.80 1.38 32.55
CA ASN A 478 29.66 1.48 31.36
C ASN A 478 30.87 2.43 31.53
N CYS A 479 30.79 3.41 32.43
CA CYS A 479 31.89 4.35 32.68
C CYS A 479 32.79 3.93 33.84
N LEU A 480 32.38 2.93 34.62
CA LEU A 480 33.18 2.41 35.73
C LEU A 480 34.08 1.28 35.24
N VAL A 481 35.29 1.26 35.78
CA VAL A 481 36.24 0.18 35.58
C VAL A 481 36.75 -0.32 36.92
N ASN A 482 37.12 -1.60 36.98
CA ASN A 482 37.69 -2.21 38.18
C ASN A 482 39.20 -2.08 38.10
N CYS A 483 39.83 -1.54 39.14
CA CYS A 483 41.29 -1.49 39.23
C CYS A 483 41.85 -2.92 39.26
N ALA A 484 42.81 -3.23 38.39
CA ALA A 484 43.41 -4.56 38.30
C ALA A 484 44.23 -4.96 39.54
N GLU A 485 44.62 -3.99 40.38
CA GLU A 485 45.36 -4.24 41.63
C GLU A 485 44.43 -4.37 42.85
N CYS A 486 43.60 -3.35 43.12
CA CYS A 486 42.78 -3.31 44.34
C CYS A 486 41.33 -3.80 44.16
N GLY A 487 40.88 -4.01 42.92
CA GLY A 487 39.51 -4.47 42.63
C GLY A 487 38.40 -3.42 42.75
N GLU A 488 38.71 -2.23 43.31
CA GLU A 488 37.75 -1.13 43.51
C GLU A 488 37.33 -0.44 42.19
N HIS A 489 36.18 0.23 42.22
CA HIS A 489 35.56 0.89 41.05
C HIS A 489 36.02 2.34 40.87
N PHE A 490 36.44 2.71 39.66
CA PHE A 490 36.87 4.08 39.35
C PHE A 490 36.20 4.61 38.10
N GLY A 491 35.72 5.85 38.18
CA GLY A 491 35.17 6.58 37.05
C GLY A 491 36.25 7.25 36.19
N PRO A 492 35.89 7.79 35.02
CA PRO A 492 36.82 8.48 34.14
C PRO A 492 37.58 9.60 34.85
N GLY A 493 38.90 9.67 34.63
CA GLY A 493 39.79 10.64 35.28
C GLY A 493 40.43 10.15 36.59
N PHE A 494 40.00 9.00 37.14
CA PHE A 494 40.55 8.43 38.38
C PHE A 494 41.32 7.11 38.18
N TYR A 495 41.50 6.69 36.92
CA TYR A 495 42.28 5.52 36.54
C TYR A 495 43.09 5.81 35.26
N GLN A 496 44.10 4.99 35.02
CA GLN A 496 44.87 4.97 33.78
C GLN A 496 45.12 3.54 33.31
N ASN A 497 45.04 3.30 32.00
CA ASN A 497 45.41 2.02 31.42
C ASN A 497 46.94 1.94 31.28
N VAL A 498 47.55 0.92 31.89
CA VAL A 498 49.00 0.70 31.79
C VAL A 498 49.32 0.09 30.43
N GLN A 499 50.20 0.72 29.66
CA GLN A 499 50.51 0.29 28.28
C GLN A 499 51.06 -1.14 28.19
N ALA A 500 51.70 -1.65 29.23
CA ALA A 500 52.31 -2.97 29.24
C ALA A 500 51.28 -4.12 29.17
N ASN A 501 50.12 -3.98 29.82
CA ASN A 501 49.07 -5.01 29.88
C ASN A 501 47.69 -4.55 29.40
N GLY A 502 47.51 -3.25 29.12
CA GLY A 502 46.26 -2.66 28.69
C GLY A 502 45.18 -2.58 29.78
N GLN A 503 45.50 -2.94 31.02
CA GLN A 503 44.53 -2.99 32.11
C GLN A 503 44.42 -1.65 32.86
N PRO A 504 43.22 -1.32 33.38
CA PRO A 504 43.00 -0.10 34.17
C PRO A 504 43.54 -0.26 35.60
N TYR A 505 44.31 0.74 36.05
CA TYR A 505 44.75 0.87 37.44
C TYR A 505 44.34 2.24 37.98
N CYS A 506 43.96 2.30 39.24
CA CYS A 506 43.68 3.58 39.89
C CYS A 506 44.97 4.38 40.10
N MET A 507 44.86 5.70 40.22
CA MET A 507 46.02 6.57 40.39
C MET A 507 46.83 6.28 41.66
N GLY A 508 46.24 5.65 42.68
CA GLY A 508 46.92 5.26 43.92
C GLY A 508 47.72 3.95 43.81
N CYS A 509 47.37 3.06 42.88
CA CYS A 509 48.08 1.80 42.64
C CYS A 509 49.18 1.94 41.56
N LEU A 510 49.32 3.13 40.98
CA LEU A 510 50.34 3.42 39.99
C LEU A 510 51.58 4.03 40.66
N THR A 511 52.74 3.64 40.17
CA THR A 511 54.04 4.23 40.52
C THR A 511 54.72 4.78 39.28
N VAL A 512 55.66 5.72 39.45
CA VAL A 512 56.41 6.33 38.35
C VAL A 512 57.70 5.56 38.13
N CYS A 513 57.91 5.06 36.92
CA CYS A 513 59.14 4.39 36.54
C CYS A 513 60.32 5.39 36.53
N PRO A 514 61.39 5.18 37.31
CA PRO A 514 62.54 6.10 37.32
C PRO A 514 63.27 6.19 35.98
N ALA A 515 63.22 5.13 35.16
CA ALA A 515 63.96 5.04 33.90
C ALA A 515 63.30 5.80 32.74
N CYS A 516 61.97 5.80 32.64
CA CYS A 516 61.24 6.45 31.54
C CYS A 516 60.23 7.51 32.01
N ASN A 517 60.08 7.69 33.32
CA ASN A 517 59.13 8.61 33.94
C ASN A 517 57.65 8.34 33.61
N SER A 518 57.32 7.16 33.07
CA SER A 518 55.94 6.75 32.80
C SER A 518 55.29 6.10 34.03
N GLN A 519 53.97 6.21 34.15
CA GLN A 519 53.20 5.47 35.16
C GLN A 519 53.16 3.97 34.83
N THR A 520 53.35 3.12 35.83
CA THR A 520 53.39 1.66 35.72
C THR A 520 52.78 1.04 36.99
N SER A 521 52.30 -0.19 36.90
CA SER A 521 51.78 -0.94 38.06
C SER A 521 52.90 -1.47 38.96
N ALA A 522 54.08 -1.76 38.39
CA ALA A 522 55.23 -2.23 39.13
C ALA A 522 56.55 -1.77 38.49
N VAL A 523 57.59 -1.69 39.32
CA VAL A 523 58.98 -1.55 38.93
C VAL A 523 59.79 -2.73 39.48
N VAL A 524 60.82 -3.14 38.75
CA VAL A 524 61.74 -4.20 39.15
C VAL A 524 63.18 -3.72 38.96
N ASP A 525 64.13 -4.41 39.58
CA ASP A 525 65.55 -4.03 39.55
C ASP A 525 66.29 -4.81 38.46
N CYS A 526 67.21 -4.15 37.75
CA CYS A 526 68.15 -4.83 36.87
C CYS A 526 69.07 -5.73 37.70
N ALA A 527 69.09 -7.03 37.40
CA ALA A 527 69.85 -8.01 38.16
C ALA A 527 71.38 -7.79 38.13
N GLU A 528 71.90 -7.03 37.16
CA GLU A 528 73.34 -6.76 37.04
C GLU A 528 73.76 -5.42 37.66
N CYS A 529 73.01 -4.33 37.42
CA CYS A 529 73.43 -2.98 37.85
C CYS A 529 72.48 -2.29 38.84
N GLY A 530 71.40 -2.95 39.26
CA GLY A 530 70.43 -2.43 40.22
C GLY A 530 69.57 -1.27 39.71
N THR A 531 69.64 -0.91 38.43
CA THR A 531 68.79 0.16 37.88
C THR A 531 67.32 -0.27 37.90
N VAL A 532 66.48 0.52 38.56
CA VAL A 532 65.03 0.29 38.69
C VAL A 532 64.29 0.72 37.42
N GLY A 533 63.40 -0.12 36.91
CA GLY A 533 62.63 0.17 35.71
C GLY A 533 61.31 -0.60 35.62
N CYS A 534 60.41 -0.17 34.75
CA CYS A 534 59.17 -0.88 34.44
C CYS A 534 59.42 -2.03 33.44
N GLN A 535 58.40 -2.86 33.21
CA GLN A 535 58.45 -3.98 32.26
C GLN A 535 58.74 -3.57 30.80
N SER A 536 58.56 -2.29 30.44
CA SER A 536 58.95 -1.77 29.12
C SER A 536 60.41 -1.31 29.07
N CYS A 537 61.00 -0.92 30.21
CA CYS A 537 62.38 -0.45 30.31
C CYS A 537 63.37 -1.59 30.57
N LEU A 538 62.92 -2.63 31.26
CA LEU A 538 63.69 -3.83 31.56
C LEU A 538 63.13 -5.00 30.74
N SER A 539 64.01 -5.83 30.17
CA SER A 539 63.61 -7.05 29.48
C SER A 539 64.03 -8.27 30.28
N GLN A 540 63.22 -9.32 30.22
CA GLN A 540 63.56 -10.60 30.85
C GLN A 540 64.53 -11.39 29.96
N CYS A 541 65.58 -11.94 30.57
CA CYS A 541 66.47 -12.89 29.90
C CYS A 541 65.73 -14.21 29.66
N ALA A 542 65.74 -14.72 28.43
CA ALA A 542 65.12 -16.00 28.08
C ALA A 542 65.82 -17.21 28.71
N VAL A 543 67.03 -17.05 29.28
CA VAL A 543 67.80 -18.13 29.90
C VAL A 543 67.58 -18.16 31.41
N CYS A 544 67.90 -17.09 32.13
CA CYS A 544 67.77 -17.05 33.59
C CYS A 544 66.44 -16.47 34.11
N GLY A 545 65.60 -15.88 33.25
CA GLY A 545 64.30 -15.29 33.62
C GLY A 545 64.37 -13.96 34.37
N GLN A 546 65.56 -13.48 34.75
CA GLN A 546 65.73 -12.22 35.47
C GLN A 546 65.57 -10.99 34.57
N ALA A 547 65.22 -9.85 35.16
CA ALA A 547 65.04 -8.58 34.47
C ALA A 547 66.36 -7.80 34.34
N PHE A 548 66.63 -7.26 33.15
CA PHE A 548 67.85 -6.52 32.85
C PHE A 548 67.54 -5.28 32.02
N CYS A 549 68.35 -4.22 32.19
CA CYS A 549 68.22 -3.00 31.39
C CYS A 549 68.77 -3.19 29.98
N GLN A 550 68.37 -2.31 29.05
CA GLN A 550 68.73 -2.42 27.64
C GLN A 550 70.25 -2.46 27.37
N LYS A 551 71.09 -2.05 28.32
CA LYS A 551 72.56 -2.18 28.22
C LYS A 551 73.08 -3.58 28.52
N HIS A 552 72.38 -4.35 29.37
CA HIS A 552 72.78 -5.67 29.84
C HIS A 552 71.98 -6.80 29.21
N VAL A 553 71.16 -6.50 28.21
CA VAL A 553 70.50 -7.49 27.35
C VAL A 553 70.71 -7.21 25.89
N LYS A 554 70.77 -8.28 25.11
CA LYS A 554 70.85 -8.25 23.66
C LYS A 554 69.69 -9.04 23.08
N ARG A 555 68.92 -8.40 22.19
CA ARG A 555 67.89 -9.09 21.40
C ARG A 555 68.52 -9.65 20.13
N HIS A 556 68.55 -10.96 20.00
CA HIS A 556 69.08 -11.63 18.81
C HIS A 556 68.05 -11.61 17.69
N LEU A 557 68.27 -10.78 16.67
CA LEU A 557 67.32 -10.58 15.55
C LEU A 557 66.92 -11.86 14.81
N GLN A 558 67.79 -12.88 14.80
CA GLN A 558 67.54 -14.13 14.07
C GLN A 558 66.53 -15.05 14.76
N CYS A 559 66.46 -15.04 16.09
CA CYS A 559 65.56 -15.89 16.87
C CYS A 559 64.57 -15.12 17.74
N GLY A 560 64.70 -13.79 17.81
CA GLY A 560 63.86 -12.92 18.63
C GLY A 560 64.15 -12.97 20.13
N HIS A 561 64.96 -13.92 20.60
CA HIS A 561 65.28 -14.08 22.03
C HIS A 561 66.11 -12.92 22.56
N THR A 562 65.78 -12.49 23.78
CA THR A 562 66.52 -11.50 24.55
C THR A 562 67.36 -12.23 25.59
N ILE A 563 68.68 -12.08 25.55
CA ILE A 563 69.62 -12.78 26.42
C ILE A 563 70.50 -11.75 27.12
N CYS A 564 70.76 -11.94 28.41
CA CYS A 564 71.64 -11.05 29.17
C CYS A 564 73.10 -11.25 28.77
N THR A 565 73.94 -10.26 29.02
CA THR A 565 75.39 -10.31 28.79
C THR A 565 76.07 -11.46 29.54
N LEU A 566 75.54 -11.86 30.70
CA LEU A 566 76.05 -12.97 31.49
C LEU A 566 75.78 -14.35 30.86
N ASP A 567 74.62 -14.50 30.22
CA ASP A 567 74.20 -15.77 29.60
C ASP A 567 74.58 -15.85 28.10
N ALA A 568 75.14 -14.79 27.51
CA ALA A 568 75.53 -14.76 26.10
C ALA A 568 76.79 -15.60 25.84
N THR A 569 76.81 -16.33 24.73
CA THR A 569 77.95 -17.16 24.30
C THR A 569 78.48 -16.69 22.95
N HIS A 570 79.75 -16.92 22.62
CA HIS A 570 80.37 -16.41 21.39
C HIS A 570 80.51 -17.50 20.32
N CYS A 571 80.38 -17.11 19.04
CA CYS A 571 80.65 -18.01 17.94
C CYS A 571 82.15 -18.26 17.77
N TYR A 572 82.58 -19.52 17.79
CA TYR A 572 83.97 -19.93 17.57
C TYR A 572 84.57 -19.49 16.22
N ILE A 573 83.74 -19.20 15.20
CA ILE A 573 84.21 -18.86 13.85
C ILE A 573 84.28 -17.35 13.59
N CYS A 574 83.33 -16.58 14.13
CA CYS A 574 83.26 -15.14 13.88
C CYS A 574 83.33 -14.28 15.13
N GLU A 575 83.45 -14.90 16.31
CA GLU A 575 83.60 -14.28 17.64
C GLU A 575 82.45 -13.35 18.07
N LEU A 576 81.37 -13.28 17.27
CA LEU A 576 80.17 -12.51 17.61
C LEU A 576 79.30 -13.25 18.64
N ASP A 577 78.64 -12.49 19.51
CA ASP A 577 77.64 -13.02 20.44
C ASP A 577 76.54 -13.80 19.71
N THR A 578 76.22 -14.95 20.27
CA THR A 578 75.21 -15.87 19.80
C THR A 578 74.20 -16.17 20.90
N CYS A 579 73.00 -16.47 20.46
CA CYS A 579 71.94 -16.86 21.35
C CYS A 579 72.26 -18.23 21.94
N THR A 580 72.54 -18.32 23.24
CA THR A 580 72.91 -19.58 23.93
C THR A 580 71.83 -20.66 23.83
N LEU A 581 70.56 -20.28 23.65
CA LEU A 581 69.46 -21.22 23.38
C LEU A 581 69.48 -21.79 21.96
N CYS A 582 70.05 -21.07 20.99
CA CYS A 582 70.06 -21.47 19.57
C CYS A 582 71.45 -21.89 19.07
N ALA A 583 72.51 -21.57 19.80
CA ALA A 583 73.87 -21.89 19.42
C ALA A 583 74.10 -23.39 19.52
N SER A 584 74.65 -23.99 18.47
CA SER A 584 74.97 -25.41 18.45
C SER A 584 76.46 -25.63 18.64
N VAL A 585 76.83 -26.65 19.41
CA VAL A 585 78.22 -27.05 19.60
C VAL A 585 78.62 -28.06 18.51
N CYS A 586 79.70 -27.77 17.80
CA CYS A 586 80.21 -28.64 16.74
C CYS A 586 80.67 -30.00 17.32
N GLY A 587 80.15 -31.11 16.80
CA GLY A 587 80.52 -32.44 17.28
C GLY A 587 81.95 -32.91 16.94
N ILE A 588 82.73 -32.12 16.20
CA ILE A 588 84.13 -32.42 15.83
C ILE A 588 85.11 -31.54 16.61
N CYS A 589 84.95 -30.22 16.52
CA CYS A 589 85.88 -29.26 17.13
C CYS A 589 85.39 -28.65 18.45
N GLU A 590 84.19 -29.02 18.90
CA GLU A 590 83.57 -28.55 20.15
C GLU A 590 83.31 -27.04 20.24
N GLY A 591 83.56 -26.30 19.15
CA GLY A 591 83.28 -24.88 19.07
C GLY A 591 81.78 -24.59 18.99
N THR A 592 81.28 -23.71 19.85
CA THR A 592 79.93 -23.14 19.79
C THR A 592 79.80 -22.26 18.54
N CYS A 593 78.83 -22.54 17.68
CA CYS A 593 78.66 -21.84 16.42
C CYS A 593 77.29 -21.19 16.30
N CYS A 594 77.26 -19.99 15.70
CA CYS A 594 76.02 -19.35 15.31
C CYS A 594 75.37 -20.12 14.15
N ILE A 595 74.05 -19.94 13.97
CA ILE A 595 73.29 -20.63 12.91
C ILE A 595 73.91 -20.45 11.52
N LEU A 596 74.50 -19.28 11.22
CA LEU A 596 75.14 -18.98 9.92
C LEU A 596 76.44 -19.75 9.70
N HIS A 597 77.11 -20.15 10.76
CA HIS A 597 78.37 -20.89 10.72
C HIS A 597 78.19 -22.38 11.02
N THR A 598 76.95 -22.86 10.99
CA THR A 598 76.61 -24.27 11.17
C THR A 598 76.16 -24.90 9.85
N ARG A 599 76.43 -26.19 9.69
CA ARG A 599 75.97 -27.04 8.59
C ARG A 599 75.50 -28.37 9.15
N ARG A 600 74.48 -28.95 8.53
CA ARG A 600 73.95 -30.27 8.89
C ARG A 600 74.53 -31.33 7.98
N CYS A 601 75.13 -32.37 8.53
CA CYS A 601 75.68 -33.46 7.74
C CYS A 601 74.55 -34.31 7.15
N THR A 602 74.60 -34.55 5.84
CA THR A 602 73.61 -35.38 5.13
C THR A 602 73.66 -36.85 5.55
N ARG A 603 74.83 -37.36 5.94
CA ARG A 603 75.03 -38.75 6.40
C ARG A 603 74.58 -38.97 7.84
N CYS A 604 75.25 -38.34 8.81
CA CYS A 604 74.95 -38.56 10.23
C CYS A 604 73.83 -37.67 10.77
N GLY A 605 73.37 -36.65 10.05
CA GLY A 605 72.31 -35.74 10.52
C GLY A 605 72.76 -34.72 11.58
N GLY A 606 73.95 -34.88 12.15
CA GLY A 606 74.53 -33.96 13.14
C GLY A 606 74.81 -32.56 12.59
N VAL A 607 74.78 -31.58 13.49
CA VAL A 607 75.15 -30.19 13.20
C VAL A 607 76.63 -29.97 13.53
N TYR A 608 77.37 -29.39 12.58
CA TYR A 608 78.80 -29.12 12.68
C TYR A 608 79.10 -27.69 12.26
N CYS A 609 80.25 -27.17 12.65
CA CYS A 609 80.70 -25.89 12.15
C CYS A 609 81.03 -26.00 10.65
N ARG A 610 80.96 -24.87 9.92
CA ARG A 610 81.24 -24.85 8.48
C ARG A 610 82.68 -25.28 8.11
N ASN A 611 83.61 -25.25 9.07
CA ASN A 611 85.00 -25.68 8.84
C ASN A 611 85.11 -27.21 8.89
N CYS A 612 84.37 -27.89 9.78
CA CYS A 612 84.38 -29.34 9.90
C CYS A 612 83.35 -30.06 9.00
N ALA A 613 82.59 -29.30 8.20
CA ALA A 613 81.63 -29.82 7.23
C ALA A 613 82.04 -29.41 5.82
N LEU A 614 82.39 -30.40 5.00
CA LEU A 614 82.80 -30.23 3.61
C LEU A 614 81.71 -29.56 2.76
N SER A 615 82.09 -29.06 1.58
CA SER A 615 81.22 -28.30 0.66
C SER A 615 79.96 -29.05 0.22
N ASN A 616 79.94 -30.38 0.28
CA ASN A 616 78.81 -31.24 -0.03
C ASN A 616 77.91 -31.57 1.18
N ASN A 617 78.04 -30.83 2.29
CA ASN A 617 77.33 -31.08 3.55
C ASN A 617 77.59 -32.49 4.11
N ILE A 618 78.83 -32.97 4.03
CA ILE A 618 79.30 -34.18 4.72
C ILE A 618 80.33 -33.75 5.77
N CYS A 619 80.19 -34.19 7.02
CA CYS A 619 81.20 -33.92 8.04
C CYS A 619 82.48 -34.72 7.77
N GLU A 620 83.63 -34.20 8.19
CA GLU A 620 84.93 -34.85 7.97
C GLU A 620 84.94 -36.31 8.43
N THR A 621 84.32 -36.60 9.57
CA THR A 621 84.17 -37.97 10.11
C THR A 621 83.39 -38.91 9.18
N CYS A 622 82.31 -38.43 8.57
CA CYS A 622 81.51 -39.22 7.64
C CYS A 622 82.14 -39.32 6.24
N ALA A 623 83.04 -38.41 5.89
CA ALA A 623 83.72 -38.39 4.61
C ALA A 623 84.79 -39.49 4.54
N THR A 624 85.48 -39.78 5.65
CA THR A 624 86.56 -40.77 5.70
C THR A 624 86.11 -42.18 6.09
N VAL A 625 84.85 -42.39 6.46
CA VAL A 625 84.34 -43.68 6.99
C VAL A 625 84.62 -44.90 6.09
N THR A 626 84.70 -44.73 4.77
CA THR A 626 85.02 -45.84 3.85
C THR A 626 86.50 -46.19 3.78
N ALA A 627 87.38 -45.23 4.04
CA ALA A 627 88.82 -45.41 4.05
C ALA A 627 89.32 -45.83 5.44
N ASP A 628 88.85 -45.14 6.48
CA ASP A 628 89.38 -45.23 7.84
C ASP A 628 88.42 -45.91 8.82
N GLY A 629 87.26 -46.39 8.36
CA GLY A 629 86.27 -47.05 9.20
C GLY A 629 86.71 -48.44 9.63
N GLU A 630 86.57 -48.73 10.92
CA GLU A 630 86.88 -50.04 11.49
C GLU A 630 85.72 -51.01 11.23
N ARG A 631 86.00 -52.22 10.74
CA ARG A 631 84.97 -53.26 10.60
C ARG A 631 84.64 -53.83 11.97
N VAL A 632 83.36 -53.81 12.32
CA VAL A 632 82.87 -54.28 13.63
C VAL A 632 81.68 -55.21 13.45
N ASP A 633 81.48 -56.12 14.40
CA ASP A 633 80.19 -56.78 14.59
C ASP A 633 79.29 -55.86 15.42
N LEU A 634 78.20 -55.40 14.84
CA LEU A 634 77.31 -54.45 15.53
C LEU A 634 76.66 -55.09 16.76
N LEU A 635 76.49 -56.42 16.84
CA LEU A 635 75.92 -57.09 18.02
C LEU A 635 76.80 -56.99 19.27
N GLU A 636 78.11 -56.81 19.08
CA GLU A 636 79.08 -56.66 20.17
C GLU A 636 79.25 -55.19 20.61
N GLU A 637 78.65 -54.25 19.87
CA GLU A 637 78.74 -52.83 20.16
C GLU A 637 77.68 -52.40 21.20
N PRO A 638 77.99 -51.43 22.07
CA PRO A 638 77.07 -50.98 23.13
C PRO A 638 75.70 -50.52 22.62
N CYS A 639 75.62 -50.05 21.37
CA CYS A 639 74.37 -49.59 20.76
C CYS A 639 73.39 -50.72 20.42
N ALA A 640 73.84 -52.00 20.39
CA ALA A 640 72.99 -53.15 20.09
C ALA A 640 71.94 -53.44 21.17
N VAL A 641 72.12 -52.91 22.39
CA VAL A 641 71.11 -53.04 23.46
C VAL A 641 69.77 -52.43 23.03
N HIS A 642 69.78 -51.47 22.10
CA HIS A 642 68.56 -50.91 21.54
C HIS A 642 67.99 -51.83 20.45
N GLU A 643 66.81 -52.39 20.71
CA GLU A 643 66.07 -53.32 19.85
C GLU A 643 66.03 -52.93 18.35
N PRO A 644 65.83 -51.65 17.95
CA PRO A 644 65.87 -51.26 16.53
C PRO A 644 67.25 -51.43 15.87
N VAL A 645 68.33 -51.27 16.64
CA VAL A 645 69.72 -51.44 16.19
C VAL A 645 70.06 -52.93 16.09
N ALA A 646 69.68 -53.74 17.08
CA ALA A 646 69.90 -55.19 17.08
C ALA A 646 69.31 -55.88 15.84
N ARG A 647 68.11 -55.46 15.41
CA ARG A 647 67.45 -55.98 14.20
C ARG A 647 68.21 -55.71 12.90
N LEU A 648 69.05 -54.68 12.89
CA LEU A 648 69.86 -54.30 11.73
C LEU A 648 71.22 -54.99 11.75
N ALA A 649 71.74 -55.37 12.91
CA ALA A 649 73.11 -55.87 13.09
C ALA A 649 73.47 -56.98 12.09
N ASN A 650 72.64 -58.02 11.99
CA ASN A 650 72.89 -59.17 11.10
C ASN A 650 72.58 -58.93 9.61
N ARG A 651 72.00 -57.78 9.24
CA ARG A 651 71.53 -57.50 7.87
C ARG A 651 72.53 -56.71 7.04
N TYR A 652 73.56 -56.16 7.66
CA TYR A 652 74.53 -55.25 7.05
C TYR A 652 75.95 -55.58 7.51
N GLN A 653 76.95 -55.27 6.69
CA GLN A 653 78.34 -55.20 7.10
C GLN A 653 78.61 -53.79 7.64
N TRP A 654 79.17 -53.69 8.85
CA TRP A 654 79.26 -52.44 9.59
C TRP A 654 80.68 -51.89 9.62
N LEU A 655 80.79 -50.58 9.40
CA LEU A 655 81.97 -49.79 9.65
C LEU A 655 81.69 -48.82 10.78
N ARG A 656 82.60 -48.71 11.75
CA ARG A 656 82.56 -47.78 12.87
C ARG A 656 83.55 -46.65 12.66
N THR A 657 83.11 -45.43 12.90
CA THR A 657 83.95 -44.24 13.03
C THR A 657 83.39 -43.34 14.14
N GLY A 658 84.10 -42.30 14.53
CA GLY A 658 83.57 -41.36 15.50
C GLY A 658 84.34 -40.04 15.56
N ASN A 659 83.71 -39.04 16.18
CA ASN A 659 84.33 -37.78 16.55
C ASN A 659 84.11 -37.53 18.05
N ALA A 660 84.40 -36.31 18.51
CA ALA A 660 84.27 -35.94 19.91
C ALA A 660 82.85 -36.22 20.46
N ARG A 661 81.81 -35.97 19.67
CA ARG A 661 80.42 -36.10 20.10
C ARG A 661 79.74 -37.39 19.67
N TYR A 662 79.99 -37.90 18.47
CA TYR A 662 79.20 -38.98 17.89
C TYR A 662 80.06 -40.21 17.60
N THR A 663 79.55 -41.40 17.94
CA THR A 663 79.97 -42.66 17.30
C THR A 663 79.02 -42.95 16.15
N ILE A 664 79.57 -43.23 14.97
CA ILE A 664 78.80 -43.38 13.73
C ILE A 664 79.09 -44.78 13.16
N TYR A 665 78.06 -45.59 13.04
CA TYR A 665 78.10 -46.89 12.38
C TYR A 665 77.44 -46.78 11.02
N VAL A 666 78.11 -47.27 9.98
CA VAL A 666 77.60 -47.29 8.61
C VAL A 666 77.50 -48.74 8.14
N GLY A 667 76.27 -49.21 7.97
CA GLY A 667 75.94 -50.56 7.52
C GLY A 667 75.67 -50.60 6.02
N ARG A 668 76.19 -51.62 5.32
CA ARG A 668 75.88 -51.91 3.91
C ARG A 668 75.44 -53.34 3.69
N ASN A 669 74.38 -53.52 2.92
CA ASN A 669 73.91 -54.85 2.52
C ASN A 669 74.19 -55.13 1.04
N ALA A 670 73.99 -56.38 0.63
CA ALA A 670 74.24 -56.84 -0.74
C ALA A 670 73.40 -56.09 -1.81
N LEU A 671 72.24 -55.54 -1.44
CA LEU A 671 71.36 -54.74 -2.31
C LEU A 671 71.73 -53.25 -2.37
N ARG A 672 72.93 -52.87 -1.88
CA ARG A 672 73.46 -51.49 -1.85
C ARG A 672 72.59 -50.47 -1.10
N ARG A 673 71.73 -50.92 -0.18
CA ARG A 673 71.07 -50.01 0.77
C ARG A 673 72.05 -49.72 1.90
N GLY A 674 72.21 -48.45 2.23
CA GLY A 674 73.02 -48.02 3.36
C GLY A 674 72.14 -47.65 4.54
N VAL A 675 72.61 -47.91 5.76
CA VAL A 675 71.99 -47.43 6.99
C VAL A 675 73.08 -46.84 7.87
N GLY A 676 72.81 -45.68 8.48
CA GLY A 676 73.65 -45.07 9.51
C GLY A 676 73.00 -45.27 10.88
N VAL A 677 73.78 -45.68 11.88
CA VAL A 677 73.40 -45.62 13.29
C VAL A 677 74.33 -44.61 13.95
N ILE A 678 73.77 -43.52 14.47
CA ILE A 678 74.52 -42.43 15.09
C ILE A 678 74.22 -42.43 16.58
N VAL A 679 75.26 -42.49 17.38
CA VAL A 679 75.18 -42.55 18.84
C VAL A 679 75.79 -41.26 19.37
N ASP A 680 74.96 -40.39 19.95
CA ASP A 680 75.42 -39.15 20.61
C ASP A 680 75.96 -39.48 22.01
N ARG A 681 77.26 -39.26 22.22
CA ARG A 681 77.95 -39.49 23.48
C ARG A 681 77.71 -38.40 24.51
N TRP A 682 77.17 -37.25 24.09
CA TRP A 682 76.93 -36.10 24.98
C TRP A 682 75.50 -36.06 25.54
N ALA A 683 74.66 -37.04 25.21
CA ALA A 683 73.35 -37.18 25.80
C ALA A 683 73.48 -37.51 27.31
N LYS A 684 72.72 -36.79 28.16
CA LYS A 684 72.93 -36.78 29.62
C LYS A 684 72.46 -38.04 30.36
N ASP A 685 71.46 -38.73 29.83
CA ASP A 685 70.77 -39.80 30.56
C ASP A 685 70.96 -41.18 29.89
N GLU A 686 70.94 -41.27 28.55
CA GLU A 686 71.30 -42.44 27.72
C GLU A 686 71.85 -41.98 26.36
N PRO A 687 72.76 -42.73 25.70
CA PRO A 687 73.28 -42.34 24.40
C PRO A 687 72.15 -42.26 23.37
N ALA A 688 71.85 -41.06 22.87
CA ALA A 688 70.77 -40.88 21.91
C ALA A 688 71.15 -41.58 20.60
N ILE A 689 70.35 -42.56 20.19
CA ILE A 689 70.58 -43.34 18.98
C ILE A 689 69.64 -42.88 17.86
N GLU A 690 70.21 -42.34 16.79
CA GLU A 690 69.49 -42.02 15.56
C GLU A 690 69.81 -43.06 14.48
N ILE A 691 68.78 -43.70 13.93
CA ILE A 691 68.90 -44.62 12.79
C ILE A 691 68.44 -43.89 11.53
N ARG A 692 69.29 -43.83 10.52
CA ARG A 692 69.00 -43.12 9.26
C ARG A 692 69.23 -44.02 8.07
N SER A 693 68.29 -44.03 7.12
CA SER A 693 68.50 -44.63 5.80
C SER A 693 69.43 -43.74 4.97
N LEU A 694 70.43 -44.33 4.34
CA LEU A 694 71.32 -43.64 3.41
C LEU A 694 70.83 -43.90 1.98
N ASP A 695 70.53 -42.83 1.24
CA ASP A 695 70.02 -42.89 -0.13
C ASP A 695 71.01 -43.56 -1.10
N LEU A 696 70.46 -44.12 -2.19
CA LEU A 696 71.19 -44.77 -3.28
C LEU A 696 72.28 -43.88 -3.92
N LEU A 697 72.03 -42.56 -4.01
CA LEU A 697 73.01 -41.59 -4.53
C LEU A 697 74.20 -41.38 -3.58
N THR A 698 73.96 -41.44 -2.26
CA THR A 698 75.00 -41.36 -1.22
C THR A 698 75.91 -42.59 -1.18
N THR A 699 75.40 -43.74 -1.62
CA THR A 699 76.15 -45.02 -1.73
C THR A 699 76.86 -45.17 -3.08
N LEU A 700 76.39 -44.51 -4.15
CA LEU A 700 77.01 -44.57 -5.49
C LEU A 700 78.21 -43.62 -5.68
N ARG A 701 78.27 -42.50 -4.95
CA ARG A 701 79.33 -41.48 -5.09
C ARG A 701 80.72 -41.92 -4.61
N GLU A 702 80.86 -43.08 -3.98
CA GLU A 702 82.12 -43.59 -3.42
C GLU A 702 82.91 -44.50 -4.37
N ARG A 703 82.58 -44.52 -5.67
CA ARG A 703 83.38 -45.21 -6.70
C ARG A 703 84.04 -44.27 -7.71
N LEU A 704 83.97 -42.95 -7.48
CA LEU A 704 84.59 -41.96 -8.37
C LEU A 704 85.75 -41.18 -7.72
N TRP A 705 86.17 -41.55 -6.52
CA TRP A 705 87.39 -41.06 -5.86
C TRP A 705 88.11 -42.25 -5.24
#